data_AF-A0A3R7IJQ0-F1
#
_entry.id   AF-A0A3R7IJQ0-F1
#
_cell.length_a   1.000
_cell.length_b   1.000
_cell.length_c   1.000
_cell.angle_alpha   90.00
_cell.angle_beta   90.00
_cell.angle_gamma   90.00
#
_symmetry.space_group_name_H-M   'P 1'
#
loop_
_entity.id
_entity.type
_entity.pdbx_description
1 polymer ?
#
loop_
_entity_poly.entity_id
_entity_poly.type
_entity_poly.pdbx_seq_one_letter_code
_entity_poly.pdbx_strand_id
1 'polypeptide(L)'
;MLSINIPAYSKPSGYQLSELPKPEIQDPKDVLIKVNAASVNPIDVKKADGILKFLQKDPFPYKIGYDCAGTVTEIGPGVTRFKVGDAVYVRLPEACRGAWSEYAKSPEEYIALKPPSLSFDSAASIPLAAMTALQALRKYDGDLSGKTVFVPAGLSGTGLYACQLAKHVFHAGKVITTVSTSKVPKVDELLGKGTVDQIIDYKKVDPKTVIEHGTVDFLFDTAGVAMEYLCLMRPKTSCVVSIATAPSGNQLLDFLERGTSVPIYVRLGLNLMDSMRKMRARRYGVSYTYMFLHENGKDLDALREYVEDGKLNTVVGTTVDIEEKGGNRNNATLWKMAAFIAANLNPWNYIGGVCFDPERDIQDLSGKVVLVTGGNAGLGKESILQLAKHNPEKIFLAARSKAKAESAISSLKGQLSNNVDITWLPLDLTSVESIKDAAQQFCAQSSRLDILMLNAGVMALPPGETEMGHEIQFGTNHTGHFLLTKLLLPTLLETAQEPNSDVRVVSLSSVGHNFAPSVEFILNQDILKTAHTLVRYGASKAANILFAAELARRYPSITAVSVHPGIIFTDLYSPSPASEHPTIAALVSKCVRIFGTPVRAGAYNQLWAAAGAQKQDLVNGAYYVPVGNLKAHNKYTKSEEQGQRLWDWTEAELRKFGAFI
;
A
#
# COMPACT_ATOMS: atom_id res chain seq x y z
N MET A 1 -13.75 11.69 -28.90
CA MET A 1 -12.38 11.34 -28.49
C MET A 1 -12.46 10.27 -27.42
N LEU A 2 -11.59 9.28 -27.47
CA LEU A 2 -11.44 8.32 -26.37
C LEU A 2 -10.87 9.02 -25.15
N SER A 3 -11.45 8.70 -23.99
CA SER A 3 -11.10 9.30 -22.71
C SER A 3 -11.33 8.30 -21.58
N ILE A 4 -10.36 8.20 -20.68
CA ILE A 4 -10.54 7.52 -19.41
C ILE A 4 -11.27 8.47 -18.46
N ASN A 5 -12.44 8.03 -18.01
CA ASN A 5 -13.32 8.81 -17.17
C ASN A 5 -14.04 7.92 -16.15
N ILE A 6 -14.78 8.56 -15.25
CA ILE A 6 -15.70 7.88 -14.33
C ILE A 6 -17.10 8.50 -14.43
N PRO A 7 -18.18 7.71 -14.37
CA PRO A 7 -19.55 8.23 -14.33
C PRO A 7 -19.99 8.66 -12.93
N ALA A 8 -19.28 8.23 -11.90
CA ALA A 8 -19.43 8.62 -10.50
C ALA A 8 -18.10 8.42 -9.77
N TYR A 9 -17.92 9.09 -8.61
CA TYR A 9 -16.73 8.89 -7.78
C TYR A 9 -16.46 7.41 -7.55
N SER A 10 -15.27 6.95 -7.93
CA SER A 10 -14.93 5.54 -7.86
C SER A 10 -13.42 5.35 -7.75
N LYS A 11 -13.05 4.20 -7.19
CA LYS A 11 -11.69 3.68 -7.24
C LYS A 11 -11.34 3.28 -8.68
N PRO A 12 -10.06 2.99 -9.00
CA PRO A 12 -9.65 2.60 -10.35
C PRO A 12 -10.45 1.48 -11.02
N SER A 13 -11.10 0.60 -10.25
CA SER A 13 -11.99 -0.44 -10.78
C SER A 13 -13.27 0.08 -11.43
N GLY A 14 -13.67 1.33 -11.15
CA GLY A 14 -14.82 1.99 -11.76
C GLY A 14 -14.46 2.90 -12.93
N TYR A 15 -13.19 2.92 -13.34
CA TYR A 15 -12.73 3.72 -14.48
C TYR A 15 -13.19 3.03 -15.76
N GLN A 16 -13.63 3.84 -16.73
CA GLN A 16 -14.06 3.36 -18.04
C GLN A 16 -13.34 4.12 -19.13
N LEU A 17 -13.06 3.41 -20.23
CA LEU A 17 -12.69 4.02 -21.50
C LEU A 17 -13.97 4.24 -22.29
N SER A 18 -14.30 5.50 -22.57
CA SER A 18 -15.47 5.83 -23.40
C SER A 18 -15.17 7.00 -24.32
N GLU A 19 -16.02 7.18 -25.32
CA GLU A 19 -15.97 8.36 -26.15
C GLU A 19 -16.61 9.55 -25.41
N LEU A 20 -15.88 10.66 -25.37
CA LEU A 20 -16.36 11.96 -24.89
C LEU A 20 -16.21 13.02 -26.00
N PRO A 21 -16.95 14.14 -25.92
CA PRO A 21 -16.74 15.27 -26.83
C PRO A 21 -15.28 15.74 -26.81
N LYS A 22 -14.73 15.97 -28.00
CA LYS A 22 -13.41 16.59 -28.15
C LYS A 22 -13.48 18.01 -27.56
N PRO A 23 -12.51 18.46 -26.74
CA PRO A 23 -12.50 19.81 -26.22
C PRO A 23 -12.30 20.81 -27.37
N GLU A 24 -13.01 21.93 -27.29
CA GLU A 24 -12.94 23.04 -28.23
C GLU A 24 -12.26 24.25 -27.58
N ILE A 25 -11.65 25.10 -28.40
CA ILE A 25 -11.12 26.40 -28.00
C ILE A 25 -12.29 27.25 -27.48
N GLN A 26 -12.22 27.69 -26.22
CA GLN A 26 -13.26 28.51 -25.59
C GLN A 26 -12.70 29.86 -25.15
N ASP A 27 -11.42 29.91 -24.75
CA ASP A 27 -10.69 31.13 -24.42
C ASP A 27 -9.70 31.49 -25.55
N PRO A 28 -9.48 32.80 -25.84
CA PRO A 28 -8.46 33.22 -26.81
C PRO A 28 -7.07 32.64 -26.59
N LYS A 29 -6.70 32.30 -25.35
CA LYS A 29 -5.41 31.73 -24.99
C LYS A 29 -5.40 30.20 -24.89
N ASP A 30 -6.51 29.53 -25.16
CA ASP A 30 -6.55 28.08 -25.15
C ASP A 30 -5.65 27.49 -26.25
N VAL A 31 -4.97 26.40 -25.93
CA VAL A 31 -4.24 25.55 -26.86
C VAL A 31 -4.82 24.14 -26.78
N LEU A 32 -5.13 23.57 -27.93
CA LEU A 32 -5.58 22.19 -28.04
C LEU A 32 -4.39 21.28 -28.38
N ILE A 33 -4.23 20.23 -27.59
CA ILE A 33 -3.11 19.29 -27.65
C ILE A 33 -3.68 17.91 -27.98
N LYS A 34 -3.19 17.30 -29.05
CA LYS A 34 -3.34 15.85 -29.27
C LYS A 34 -2.34 15.15 -28.35
N VAL A 35 -2.86 14.43 -27.37
CA VAL A 35 -2.05 13.77 -26.34
C VAL A 35 -1.34 12.57 -26.97
N ASN A 36 -0.02 12.52 -26.81
CA ASN A 36 0.79 11.37 -27.20
C ASN A 36 1.10 10.47 -25.99
N ALA A 37 1.32 11.08 -24.83
CA ALA A 37 1.52 10.36 -23.57
C ALA A 37 0.97 11.16 -22.39
N ALA A 38 0.56 10.46 -21.35
CA ALA A 38 0.10 11.04 -20.08
C ALA A 38 0.72 10.31 -18.89
N SER A 39 0.93 11.02 -17.78
CA SER A 39 1.45 10.43 -16.55
C SER A 39 0.34 10.17 -15.53
N VAL A 40 0.58 9.20 -14.64
CA VAL A 40 -0.31 8.81 -13.57
C VAL A 40 0.27 9.28 -12.24
N ASN A 41 -0.46 10.16 -11.58
CA ASN A 41 -0.09 10.74 -10.30
C ASN A 41 -1.03 10.26 -9.18
N PRO A 42 -0.58 10.20 -7.92
CA PRO A 42 -1.44 9.84 -6.79
C PRO A 42 -2.69 10.72 -6.64
N ILE A 43 -2.60 11.99 -7.06
CA ILE A 43 -3.72 12.93 -6.98
C ILE A 43 -4.84 12.58 -7.97
N ASP A 44 -4.51 12.06 -9.17
CA ASP A 44 -5.50 11.64 -10.17
C ASP A 44 -6.47 10.63 -9.56
N VAL A 45 -5.90 9.63 -8.87
CA VAL A 45 -6.66 8.55 -8.23
C VAL A 45 -7.45 9.05 -7.01
N LYS A 46 -6.84 9.89 -6.18
CA LYS A 46 -7.51 10.42 -4.97
C LYS A 46 -8.70 11.32 -5.33
N LYS A 47 -8.58 12.13 -6.38
CA LYS A 47 -9.66 12.98 -6.87
C LYS A 47 -10.80 12.15 -7.48
N ALA A 48 -10.48 11.16 -8.32
CA ALA A 48 -11.45 10.22 -8.87
C ALA A 48 -12.21 9.42 -7.79
N ASP A 49 -11.54 9.00 -6.71
CA ASP A 49 -12.16 8.32 -5.54
C ASP A 49 -13.00 9.29 -4.66
N GLY A 50 -12.95 10.60 -4.95
CA GLY A 50 -13.76 11.61 -4.30
C GLY A 50 -13.22 12.08 -2.95
N ILE A 51 -11.89 12.23 -2.81
CA ILE A 51 -11.25 12.73 -1.56
C ILE A 51 -11.78 14.10 -1.10
N LEU A 52 -12.34 14.91 -2.00
CA LEU A 52 -12.94 16.22 -1.71
C LEU A 52 -14.46 16.29 -1.99
N LYS A 53 -15.14 15.16 -2.24
CA LYS A 53 -16.55 15.15 -2.68
C LYS A 53 -17.54 15.79 -1.71
N PHE A 54 -17.16 15.90 -0.44
CA PHE A 54 -17.96 16.52 0.61
C PHE A 54 -17.82 18.04 0.66
N LEU A 55 -16.79 18.60 0.01
CA LEU A 55 -16.55 20.05 -0.10
C LEU A 55 -16.99 20.57 -1.47
N GLN A 56 -16.70 19.82 -2.52
CA GLN A 56 -16.98 20.20 -3.90
C GLN A 56 -17.50 18.98 -4.63
N LYS A 57 -18.67 19.13 -5.27
CA LYS A 57 -19.20 18.11 -6.18
C LYS A 57 -18.63 18.36 -7.57
N ASP A 58 -18.07 17.31 -8.16
CA ASP A 58 -17.56 17.36 -9.51
C ASP A 58 -18.64 17.04 -10.54
N PRO A 59 -18.55 17.62 -11.75
CA PRO A 59 -19.36 17.20 -12.88
C PRO A 59 -18.93 15.82 -13.39
N PHE A 60 -19.91 15.06 -13.88
CA PHE A 60 -19.71 13.74 -14.50
C PHE A 60 -20.13 13.75 -15.97
N PRO A 61 -19.49 12.98 -16.87
CA PRO A 61 -18.36 12.08 -16.60
C PRO A 61 -17.08 12.84 -16.20
N TYR A 62 -16.44 12.42 -15.11
CA TYR A 62 -15.25 13.06 -14.58
C TYR A 62 -14.03 12.55 -15.36
N LYS A 63 -13.37 13.46 -16.07
CA LYS A 63 -12.15 13.17 -16.83
C LYS A 63 -10.94 13.14 -15.89
N ILE A 64 -10.06 12.15 -16.08
CA ILE A 64 -8.92 11.90 -15.19
C ILE A 64 -7.61 12.35 -15.84
N GLY A 65 -6.64 12.76 -15.02
CA GLY A 65 -5.27 13.05 -15.46
C GLY A 65 -4.94 14.53 -15.48
N TYR A 66 -3.80 14.88 -14.90
CA TYR A 66 -3.22 16.23 -14.96
C TYR A 66 -2.07 16.36 -15.95
N ASP A 67 -1.23 15.34 -16.12
CA ASP A 67 0.01 15.47 -16.89
C ASP A 67 -0.10 14.88 -18.28
N CYS A 68 0.26 15.65 -19.30
CA CYS A 68 0.45 15.11 -20.65
C CYS A 68 1.60 15.76 -21.41
N ALA A 69 2.09 15.03 -22.41
CA ALA A 69 2.90 15.54 -23.50
C ALA A 69 2.25 15.16 -24.83
N GLY A 70 2.29 16.07 -25.80
CA GLY A 70 1.60 15.88 -27.05
C GLY A 70 1.92 16.95 -28.09
N THR A 71 1.18 16.94 -29.19
CA THR A 71 1.37 17.87 -30.30
C THR A 71 0.22 18.87 -30.36
N VAL A 72 0.53 20.16 -30.50
CA VAL A 72 -0.47 21.21 -30.68
C VAL A 72 -1.22 21.00 -31.99
N THR A 73 -2.55 20.93 -31.94
CA THR A 73 -3.41 20.76 -33.12
C THR A 73 -4.21 22.00 -33.48
N GLU A 74 -4.60 22.79 -32.48
CA GLU A 74 -5.36 24.04 -32.68
C GLU A 74 -4.93 25.05 -31.61
N ILE A 75 -4.99 26.35 -31.94
CA ILE A 75 -4.66 27.45 -31.03
C ILE A 75 -5.75 28.51 -31.07
N GLY A 76 -6.04 29.13 -29.94
CA GLY A 76 -6.87 30.31 -29.87
C GLY A 76 -6.19 31.55 -30.47
N PRO A 77 -6.97 32.56 -30.88
CA PRO A 77 -6.45 33.76 -31.55
C PRO A 77 -5.53 34.64 -30.68
N GLY A 78 -5.53 34.46 -29.37
CA GLY A 78 -4.69 35.16 -28.41
C GLY A 78 -3.42 34.41 -28.02
N VAL A 79 -3.19 33.20 -28.54
CA VAL A 79 -1.98 32.41 -28.28
C VAL A 79 -0.80 33.02 -29.02
N THR A 80 0.31 33.22 -28.31
CA THR A 80 1.53 33.86 -28.86
C THR A 80 2.78 33.02 -28.68
N ARG A 81 2.79 32.07 -27.73
CA ARG A 81 3.97 31.24 -27.39
C ARG A 81 4.12 29.98 -28.24
N PHE A 82 3.06 29.52 -28.90
CA PHE A 82 3.02 28.21 -29.58
C PHE A 82 2.34 28.30 -30.95
N LYS A 83 2.66 27.34 -31.82
CA LYS A 83 2.01 27.14 -33.11
C LYS A 83 1.55 25.69 -33.28
N VAL A 84 0.64 25.47 -34.21
CA VAL A 84 0.21 24.12 -34.62
C VAL A 84 1.42 23.30 -35.08
N GLY A 85 1.51 22.07 -34.59
CA GLY A 85 2.62 21.15 -34.84
C GLY A 85 3.71 21.16 -33.77
N ASP A 86 3.71 22.11 -32.83
CA ASP A 86 4.69 22.13 -31.74
C ASP A 86 4.49 20.92 -30.81
N ALA A 87 5.59 20.28 -30.42
CA ALA A 87 5.59 19.27 -29.35
C ALA A 87 5.66 19.98 -27.99
N VAL A 88 4.66 19.74 -27.15
CA VAL A 88 4.46 20.42 -25.86
C VAL A 88 4.26 19.43 -24.73
N TYR A 89 4.40 19.90 -23.50
CA TYR A 89 4.09 19.16 -22.29
C TYR A 89 3.54 20.10 -21.21
N VAL A 90 2.65 19.59 -20.36
CA VAL A 90 1.83 20.42 -19.47
C VAL A 90 1.36 19.64 -18.25
N ARG A 91 1.26 20.36 -17.11
CA ARG A 91 0.41 19.98 -15.98
C ARG A 91 -0.88 20.79 -16.11
N LEU A 92 -1.94 20.16 -16.59
CA LEU A 92 -3.24 20.78 -16.85
C LEU A 92 -3.81 21.40 -15.57
N PRO A 93 -4.40 22.61 -15.60
CA PRO A 93 -5.14 23.16 -14.46
C PRO A 93 -6.39 22.32 -14.16
N GLU A 94 -6.90 22.40 -12.92
CA GLU A 94 -8.08 21.63 -12.47
C GLU A 94 -9.29 21.79 -13.41
N ALA A 95 -9.51 23.03 -13.90
CA ALA A 95 -10.61 23.39 -14.78
C ALA A 95 -10.54 22.68 -16.16
N CYS A 96 -9.35 22.29 -16.61
CA CYS A 96 -9.12 21.68 -17.91
C CYS A 96 -8.56 20.25 -17.81
N ARG A 97 -8.61 19.63 -16.62
CA ARG A 97 -8.15 18.25 -16.39
C ARG A 97 -8.77 17.25 -17.37
N GLY A 98 -8.12 16.10 -17.50
CA GLY A 98 -8.52 15.05 -18.42
C GLY A 98 -7.40 14.60 -19.35
N ALA A 99 -6.14 14.66 -18.90
CA ALA A 99 -4.97 14.28 -19.68
C ALA A 99 -5.01 12.83 -20.18
N TRP A 100 -5.78 11.95 -19.54
CA TRP A 100 -5.96 10.56 -19.98
C TRP A 100 -7.00 10.46 -21.09
N SER A 101 -6.86 11.30 -22.12
CA SER A 101 -7.73 11.39 -23.28
C SER A 101 -6.89 11.64 -24.53
N GLU A 102 -7.41 11.34 -25.72
CA GLU A 102 -6.69 11.61 -26.98
C GLU A 102 -6.42 13.11 -27.20
N TYR A 103 -7.24 13.99 -26.63
CA TYR A 103 -7.05 15.44 -26.69
C TYR A 103 -7.21 16.08 -25.31
N ALA A 104 -6.34 17.04 -25.03
CA ALA A 104 -6.39 17.90 -23.86
C ALA A 104 -6.34 19.36 -24.28
N LYS A 105 -6.85 20.25 -23.42
CA LYS A 105 -6.84 21.69 -23.65
C LYS A 105 -6.23 22.37 -22.44
N SER A 106 -5.44 23.41 -22.67
CA SER A 106 -4.94 24.27 -21.59
C SER A 106 -4.67 25.68 -22.10
N PRO A 107 -4.85 26.72 -21.27
CA PRO A 107 -4.31 28.04 -21.54
C PRO A 107 -2.79 28.00 -21.76
N GLU A 108 -2.29 28.86 -22.66
CA GLU A 108 -0.88 28.89 -23.06
C GLU A 108 0.07 29.15 -21.88
N GLU A 109 -0.36 29.86 -20.82
CA GLU A 109 0.49 30.17 -19.67
C GLU A 109 0.92 28.96 -18.83
N TYR A 110 0.25 27.82 -18.97
CA TYR A 110 0.58 26.58 -18.24
C TYR A 110 1.40 25.60 -19.08
N ILE A 111 1.57 25.88 -20.38
CA ILE A 111 2.24 24.98 -21.33
C ILE A 111 3.71 25.40 -21.48
N ALA A 112 4.56 24.42 -21.78
CA ALA A 112 5.90 24.61 -22.30
C ALA A 112 6.18 23.69 -23.49
N LEU A 113 7.20 24.03 -24.28
CA LEU A 113 7.71 23.15 -25.34
C LEU A 113 8.34 21.91 -24.71
N LYS A 114 8.06 20.73 -25.27
CA LYS A 114 8.70 19.47 -24.87
C LYS A 114 10.22 19.61 -24.99
N PRO A 115 11.03 19.10 -24.04
CA PRO A 115 12.47 18.93 -24.25
C PRO A 115 12.70 18.12 -25.53
N PRO A 116 13.39 18.64 -26.56
CA PRO A 116 13.58 17.92 -27.82
C PRO A 116 14.33 16.59 -27.61
N SER A 117 15.19 16.49 -26.60
CA SER A 117 15.95 15.29 -26.25
C SER A 117 15.10 14.11 -25.75
N LEU A 118 13.87 14.35 -25.29
CA LEU A 118 13.04 13.33 -24.64
C LEU A 118 11.96 12.73 -25.57
N SER A 119 11.56 11.49 -25.30
CA SER A 119 10.30 10.94 -25.84
C SER A 119 9.08 11.65 -25.23
N PHE A 120 7.90 11.48 -25.83
CA PHE A 120 6.65 11.97 -25.24
C PHE A 120 6.38 11.32 -23.86
N ASP A 121 6.63 10.02 -23.69
CA ASP A 121 6.45 9.32 -22.41
C ASP A 121 7.32 9.92 -21.30
N SER A 122 8.60 10.15 -21.62
CA SER A 122 9.56 10.73 -20.69
C SER A 122 9.16 12.14 -20.31
N ALA A 123 8.79 12.96 -21.31
CA ALA A 123 8.35 14.32 -21.06
C ALA A 123 7.04 14.39 -20.25
N ALA A 124 6.08 13.49 -20.48
CA ALA A 124 4.82 13.46 -19.73
C ALA A 124 5.03 13.12 -18.24
N SER A 125 6.17 12.51 -17.86
CA SER A 125 6.50 12.18 -16.48
C SER A 125 7.05 13.34 -15.63
N ILE A 126 7.30 14.49 -16.25
CA ILE A 126 7.91 15.67 -15.62
C ILE A 126 6.89 16.60 -14.93
N PRO A 127 5.77 17.01 -15.56
CA PRO A 127 5.09 18.24 -15.21
C PRO A 127 4.65 18.36 -13.75
N LEU A 128 3.87 17.43 -13.21
CA LEU A 128 3.46 17.52 -11.81
C LEU A 128 4.64 17.27 -10.88
N ALA A 129 5.38 16.18 -11.09
CA ALA A 129 6.36 15.69 -10.15
C ALA A 129 7.57 16.63 -10.00
N ALA A 130 8.18 17.03 -11.12
CA ALA A 130 9.37 17.89 -11.10
C ALA A 130 9.04 19.35 -10.77
N MET A 131 7.88 19.86 -11.21
CA MET A 131 7.43 21.21 -10.83
C MET A 131 7.15 21.30 -9.33
N THR A 132 6.57 20.25 -8.74
CA THR A 132 6.39 20.18 -7.28
C THR A 132 7.73 20.22 -6.55
N ALA A 133 8.73 19.48 -7.03
CA ALA A 133 10.07 19.51 -6.44
C ALA A 133 10.74 20.89 -6.58
N LEU A 134 10.64 21.51 -7.76
CA LEU A 134 11.19 22.84 -8.03
C LEU A 134 10.57 23.91 -7.13
N GLN A 135 9.23 23.94 -7.03
CA GLN A 135 8.52 24.89 -6.17
C GLN A 135 8.82 24.65 -4.68
N ALA A 136 8.97 23.39 -4.26
CA ALA A 136 9.32 23.08 -2.88
C ALA A 136 10.71 23.60 -2.53
N LEU A 137 11.73 23.34 -3.37
CA LEU A 137 13.10 23.83 -3.14
C LEU A 137 13.17 25.35 -3.10
N ARG A 138 12.40 26.04 -3.95
CA ARG A 138 12.28 27.53 -3.94
C ARG A 138 11.63 28.11 -2.67
N LYS A 139 11.03 27.28 -1.81
CA LYS A 139 10.50 27.74 -0.51
C LYS A 139 11.57 27.86 0.57
N TYR A 140 12.80 27.41 0.32
CA TYR A 140 13.90 27.71 1.22
C TYR A 140 14.18 29.21 1.21
N ASP A 141 14.22 29.83 2.40
CA ASP A 141 14.49 31.26 2.54
C ASP A 141 16.02 31.49 2.52
N GLY A 142 16.53 31.72 1.31
CA GLY A 142 17.95 31.93 1.05
C GLY A 142 18.50 31.00 -0.03
N ASP A 143 19.82 30.79 0.00
CA ASP A 143 20.54 29.96 -0.95
C ASP A 143 20.82 28.57 -0.35
N LEU A 144 20.52 27.52 -1.13
CA LEU A 144 20.80 26.13 -0.77
C LEU A 144 22.24 25.72 -1.12
N SER A 145 23.03 26.58 -1.78
CA SER A 145 24.42 26.33 -2.09
C SER A 145 25.23 25.95 -0.85
N GLY A 146 25.86 24.78 -0.87
CA GLY A 146 26.63 24.27 0.27
C GLY A 146 25.80 23.76 1.47
N LYS A 147 24.46 23.84 1.41
CA LYS A 147 23.56 23.37 2.48
C LYS A 147 23.29 21.88 2.42
N THR A 148 22.79 21.33 3.53
CA THR A 148 22.33 19.94 3.60
C THR A 148 20.83 19.83 3.33
N VAL A 149 20.48 19.13 2.26
CA VAL A 149 19.10 18.86 1.84
C VAL A 149 18.77 17.40 2.11
N PHE A 150 17.69 17.13 2.84
CA PHE A 150 17.18 15.79 3.09
C PHE A 150 15.86 15.56 2.35
N VAL A 151 15.85 14.59 1.43
CA VAL A 151 14.65 14.16 0.70
C VAL A 151 14.36 12.70 1.04
N PRO A 152 13.49 12.41 2.03
CA PRO A 152 13.02 11.05 2.26
C PRO A 152 12.36 10.48 0.99
N ALA A 153 12.50 9.17 0.77
CA ALA A 153 11.96 8.47 -0.40
C ALA A 153 12.42 9.06 -1.75
N GLY A 154 13.73 9.21 -1.95
CA GLY A 154 14.34 9.86 -3.13
C GLY A 154 14.15 9.13 -4.46
N LEU A 155 13.61 7.91 -4.48
CA LEU A 155 13.15 7.22 -5.70
C LEU A 155 11.61 7.11 -5.76
N SER A 156 10.91 8.07 -5.16
CA SER A 156 9.49 8.36 -5.43
C SER A 156 9.37 9.28 -6.65
N GLY A 157 8.16 9.40 -7.22
CA GLY A 157 7.93 10.24 -8.41
C GLY A 157 8.44 11.67 -8.24
N THR A 158 8.13 12.32 -7.12
CA THR A 158 8.63 13.68 -6.82
C THR A 158 10.05 13.67 -6.22
N GLY A 159 10.37 12.69 -5.39
CA GLY A 159 11.66 12.62 -4.69
C GLY A 159 12.87 12.53 -5.65
N LEU A 160 12.73 11.81 -6.76
CA LEU A 160 13.81 11.65 -7.74
C LEU A 160 14.20 12.97 -8.41
N TYR A 161 13.21 13.82 -8.69
CA TYR A 161 13.46 15.15 -9.24
C TYR A 161 14.00 16.08 -8.18
N ALA A 162 13.51 15.97 -6.94
CA ALA A 162 14.01 16.78 -5.83
C ALA A 162 15.49 16.54 -5.53
N CYS A 163 15.96 15.29 -5.51
CA CYS A 163 17.38 14.99 -5.32
C CYS A 163 18.26 15.61 -6.41
N GLN A 164 17.85 15.45 -7.69
CA GLN A 164 18.58 16.00 -8.84
C GLN A 164 18.60 17.53 -8.84
N LEU A 165 17.43 18.16 -8.66
CA LEU A 165 17.33 19.62 -8.59
C LEU A 165 18.13 20.18 -7.40
N ALA A 166 18.02 19.56 -6.22
CA ALA A 166 18.79 19.99 -5.05
C ALA A 166 20.29 20.00 -5.34
N LYS A 167 20.82 18.95 -5.98
CA LYS A 167 22.25 18.86 -6.31
C LYS A 167 22.67 19.78 -7.45
N HIS A 168 21.99 19.67 -8.59
CA HIS A 168 22.49 20.19 -9.88
C HIS A 168 22.01 21.61 -10.19
N VAL A 169 20.91 22.05 -9.57
CA VAL A 169 20.29 23.37 -9.82
C VAL A 169 20.43 24.27 -8.59
N PHE A 170 20.19 23.74 -7.40
CA PHE A 170 20.27 24.49 -6.14
C PHE A 170 21.62 24.34 -5.44
N HIS A 171 22.56 23.61 -6.06
CA HIS A 171 23.95 23.47 -5.62
C HIS A 171 24.11 23.02 -4.15
N ALA A 172 23.17 22.21 -3.65
CA ALA A 172 23.22 21.66 -2.31
C ALA A 172 24.57 20.96 -2.07
N GLY A 173 25.23 21.33 -0.97
CA GLY A 173 26.52 20.76 -0.60
C GLY A 173 26.40 19.27 -0.26
N LYS A 174 25.28 18.88 0.35
CA LYS A 174 24.98 17.50 0.71
C LYS A 174 23.50 17.17 0.46
N VAL A 175 23.24 16.17 -0.37
CA VAL A 175 21.90 15.59 -0.59
C VAL A 175 21.83 14.25 0.11
N ILE A 176 20.87 14.13 1.04
CA ILE A 176 20.59 12.90 1.79
C ILE A 176 19.26 12.33 1.28
N THR A 177 19.19 11.01 1.15
CA THR A 177 17.91 10.36 0.89
C THR A 177 17.75 9.04 1.66
N THR A 178 16.50 8.63 1.83
CA THR A 178 16.15 7.29 2.27
C THR A 178 15.52 6.48 1.15
N VAL A 179 15.97 5.25 1.00
CA VAL A 179 15.39 4.26 0.08
C VAL A 179 15.36 2.88 0.73
N SER A 180 14.55 1.95 0.22
CA SER A 180 14.58 0.57 0.70
C SER A 180 15.85 -0.15 0.23
N THR A 181 16.24 -1.23 0.89
CA THR A 181 17.44 -2.02 0.58
C THR A 181 17.62 -2.33 -0.91
N SER A 182 16.54 -2.74 -1.59
CA SER A 182 16.56 -3.10 -3.01
C SER A 182 16.77 -1.91 -3.96
N LYS A 183 16.60 -0.69 -3.45
CA LYS A 183 16.69 0.57 -4.18
C LYS A 183 18.00 1.32 -3.95
N VAL A 184 18.78 0.96 -2.94
CA VAL A 184 20.11 1.57 -2.67
C VAL A 184 20.99 1.61 -3.92
N PRO A 185 21.26 0.48 -4.63
CA PRO A 185 22.11 0.52 -5.82
C PRO A 185 21.47 1.30 -6.98
N LYS A 186 20.14 1.45 -6.98
CA LYS A 186 19.41 2.13 -8.04
C LYS A 186 19.50 3.66 -7.96
N VAL A 187 19.92 4.21 -6.82
CA VAL A 187 19.99 5.67 -6.66
C VAL A 187 21.02 6.24 -7.63
N ASP A 188 22.25 5.72 -7.60
CA ASP A 188 23.29 6.17 -8.53
C ASP A 188 22.99 5.75 -9.98
N GLU A 189 22.38 4.58 -10.19
CA GLU A 189 21.98 4.10 -11.51
C GLU A 189 20.98 5.05 -12.18
N LEU A 190 19.96 5.51 -11.45
CA LEU A 190 18.85 6.27 -12.01
C LEU A 190 19.03 7.77 -11.91
N LEU A 191 19.70 8.26 -10.87
CA LEU A 191 19.88 9.70 -10.63
C LEU A 191 21.25 10.21 -11.06
N GLY A 192 22.16 9.31 -11.43
CA GLY A 192 23.56 9.62 -11.69
C GLY A 192 24.41 9.60 -10.40
N LYS A 193 25.62 9.05 -10.54
CA LYS A 193 26.58 8.96 -9.45
C LYS A 193 26.94 10.35 -8.92
N GLY A 194 26.90 10.52 -7.61
CA GLY A 194 27.21 11.80 -6.96
C GLY A 194 26.04 12.78 -6.90
N THR A 195 24.86 12.43 -7.44
CA THR A 195 23.64 13.21 -7.22
C THR A 195 23.18 13.18 -5.77
N VAL A 196 23.37 12.04 -5.10
CA VAL A 196 23.04 11.85 -3.69
C VAL A 196 24.30 11.52 -2.91
N ASP A 197 24.63 12.35 -1.93
CA ASP A 197 25.85 12.23 -1.13
C ASP A 197 25.71 11.19 0.00
N GLN A 198 24.50 10.98 0.51
CA GLN A 198 24.23 9.99 1.55
C GLN A 198 22.93 9.22 1.28
N ILE A 199 23.07 7.95 0.91
CA ILE A 199 21.95 7.03 0.65
C ILE A 199 21.73 6.16 1.88
N ILE A 200 20.57 6.29 2.51
CA ILE A 200 20.24 5.56 3.74
C ILE A 200 19.22 4.47 3.44
N ASP A 201 19.62 3.22 3.73
CA ASP A 201 18.70 2.08 3.75
C ASP A 201 17.86 2.11 5.03
N TYR A 202 16.70 2.75 4.97
CA TYR A 202 15.82 2.91 6.13
C TYR A 202 15.27 1.58 6.67
N LYS A 203 15.46 0.46 5.96
CA LYS A 203 15.10 -0.89 6.44
C LYS A 203 16.18 -1.50 7.33
N LYS A 204 17.42 -1.02 7.24
CA LYS A 204 18.57 -1.53 8.00
C LYS A 204 18.96 -0.62 9.16
N VAL A 205 18.83 0.68 8.99
CA VAL A 205 19.25 1.66 9.99
C VAL A 205 18.24 2.80 10.08
N ASP A 206 17.99 3.26 11.31
CA ASP A 206 17.16 4.44 11.53
C ASP A 206 17.94 5.69 11.04
N PRO A 207 17.39 6.50 10.12
CA PRO A 207 18.04 7.71 9.65
C PRO A 207 18.47 8.66 10.79
N LYS A 208 17.77 8.65 11.94
CA LYS A 208 18.11 9.49 13.11
C LYS A 208 19.43 9.13 13.78
N THR A 209 19.95 7.93 13.56
CA THR A 209 21.21 7.47 14.18
C THR A 209 22.41 7.66 13.26
N VAL A 210 22.19 7.96 11.97
CA VAL A 210 23.25 8.08 10.96
C VAL A 210 23.38 9.50 10.43
N ILE A 211 22.28 10.25 10.39
CA ILE A 211 22.32 11.68 10.08
C ILE A 211 22.69 12.41 11.37
N GLU A 212 23.71 13.25 11.30
CA GLU A 212 24.14 14.07 12.42
C GLU A 212 23.04 15.07 12.82
N HIS A 213 22.77 15.18 14.12
CA HIS A 213 21.71 16.03 14.64
C HIS A 213 22.01 17.52 14.39
N GLY A 214 20.98 18.31 14.08
CA GLY A 214 21.14 19.74 13.86
C GLY A 214 21.89 20.15 12.59
N THR A 215 22.06 19.25 11.61
CA THR A 215 22.83 19.52 10.38
C THR A 215 21.99 19.76 9.13
N VAL A 216 20.75 19.29 9.08
CA VAL A 216 19.87 19.39 7.90
C VAL A 216 19.27 20.79 7.81
N ASP A 217 19.51 21.49 6.70
CA ASP A 217 19.01 22.85 6.47
C ASP A 217 17.62 22.85 5.82
N PHE A 218 17.35 21.88 4.94
CA PHE A 218 16.09 21.76 4.23
C PHE A 218 15.62 20.31 4.19
N LEU A 219 14.37 20.05 4.56
CA LEU A 219 13.75 18.74 4.43
C LEU A 219 12.51 18.82 3.55
N PHE A 220 12.55 18.13 2.40
CA PHE A 220 11.40 18.02 1.52
C PHE A 220 10.65 16.71 1.76
N ASP A 221 9.50 16.80 2.41
CA ASP A 221 8.73 15.68 2.91
C ASP A 221 7.71 15.17 1.89
N THR A 222 8.14 14.16 1.15
CA THR A 222 7.32 13.44 0.17
C THR A 222 6.66 12.17 0.76
N ALA A 223 7.03 11.78 1.99
CA ALA A 223 6.63 10.51 2.61
C ALA A 223 5.77 10.68 3.88
N GLY A 224 5.63 11.89 4.41
CA GLY A 224 4.81 12.19 5.59
C GLY A 224 5.51 11.90 6.91
N VAL A 225 6.85 11.87 6.91
CA VAL A 225 7.70 11.40 8.02
C VAL A 225 8.51 12.53 8.67
N ALA A 226 8.40 13.77 8.19
CA ALA A 226 9.25 14.87 8.64
C ALA A 226 9.21 15.13 10.15
N MET A 227 8.07 14.88 10.81
CA MET A 227 7.93 15.08 12.25
C MET A 227 8.81 14.14 13.09
N GLU A 228 9.28 13.03 12.51
CA GLU A 228 10.22 12.10 13.15
C GLU A 228 11.66 12.61 13.09
N TYR A 229 11.97 13.47 12.12
CA TYR A 229 13.34 13.90 11.79
C TYR A 229 13.67 15.32 12.25
N LEU A 230 12.82 15.93 13.08
CA LEU A 230 13.02 17.31 13.56
C LEU A 230 14.34 17.51 14.33
N CYS A 231 14.84 16.47 15.02
CA CYS A 231 16.13 16.53 15.71
C CYS A 231 17.33 16.64 14.75
N LEU A 232 17.17 16.24 13.49
CA LEU A 232 18.21 16.33 12.46
C LEU A 232 18.33 17.74 11.88
N MET A 233 17.30 18.55 12.04
CA MET A 233 17.18 19.86 11.41
C MET A 233 18.00 20.91 12.17
N ARG A 234 18.72 21.77 11.44
CA ARG A 234 19.48 22.89 12.00
C ARG A 234 18.55 23.88 12.71
N PRO A 235 18.71 24.14 14.01
CA PRO A 235 17.82 25.05 14.72
C PRO A 235 17.86 26.48 14.14
N LYS A 236 16.73 27.16 14.18
CA LYS A 236 16.50 28.58 13.81
C LYS A 236 16.57 28.91 12.32
N THR A 237 17.34 28.17 11.53
CA THR A 237 17.58 28.50 10.11
C THR A 237 16.99 27.49 9.13
N SER A 238 16.51 26.35 9.61
CA SER A 238 16.02 25.28 8.74
C SER A 238 14.51 25.31 8.50
N CYS A 239 14.10 24.71 7.40
CA CYS A 239 12.69 24.54 7.07
C CYS A 239 12.33 23.15 6.55
N VAL A 240 11.08 22.76 6.84
CA VAL A 240 10.41 21.58 6.32
C VAL A 240 9.31 22.03 5.39
N VAL A 241 9.31 21.51 4.17
CA VAL A 241 8.20 21.63 3.22
C VAL A 241 7.60 20.25 3.02
N SER A 242 6.29 20.10 3.24
CA SER A 242 5.61 18.82 3.06
C SER A 242 4.51 18.89 2.00
N ILE A 243 4.44 17.85 1.18
CA ILE A 243 3.34 17.58 0.24
C ILE A 243 2.55 16.32 0.64
N ALA A 244 3.00 15.61 1.68
CA ALA A 244 2.48 14.31 2.07
C ALA A 244 1.49 14.37 3.25
N THR A 245 1.52 15.44 4.03
CA THR A 245 0.59 15.64 5.15
C THR A 245 -0.73 16.31 4.70
N ALA A 246 -1.67 16.51 5.63
CA ALA A 246 -2.88 17.30 5.35
C ALA A 246 -2.58 18.82 5.36
N PRO A 247 -3.19 19.62 4.46
CA PRO A 247 -3.13 21.08 4.52
C PRO A 247 -3.79 21.62 5.80
N SER A 248 -3.49 22.86 6.16
CA SER A 248 -4.35 23.61 7.07
C SER A 248 -5.72 23.90 6.41
N GLY A 249 -6.73 24.21 7.22
CA GLY A 249 -8.06 24.58 6.71
C GLY A 249 -8.03 25.86 5.88
N ASN A 250 -7.15 26.81 6.23
CA ASN A 250 -6.96 28.03 5.43
C ASN A 250 -6.32 27.72 4.08
N GLN A 251 -5.24 26.93 4.06
CA GLN A 251 -4.60 26.52 2.81
C GLN A 251 -5.54 25.71 1.92
N LEU A 252 -6.39 24.86 2.51
CA LEU A 252 -7.40 24.13 1.77
C LEU A 252 -8.42 25.09 1.13
N LEU A 253 -8.85 26.13 1.85
CA LEU A 253 -9.77 27.13 1.31
C LEU A 253 -9.13 27.90 0.13
N ASP A 254 -7.85 28.28 0.26
CA ASP A 254 -7.11 28.99 -0.79
C ASP A 254 -6.89 28.12 -2.05
N PHE A 255 -6.88 26.79 -1.88
CA PHE A 255 -6.71 25.82 -2.97
C PHE A 255 -8.02 25.48 -3.69
N LEU A 256 -9.17 25.59 -3.02
CA LEU A 256 -10.45 25.27 -3.61
C LEU A 256 -10.92 26.35 -4.59
N GLU A 257 -11.81 25.98 -5.50
CA GLU A 257 -12.42 26.94 -6.43
C GLU A 257 -13.13 28.07 -5.69
N ARG A 258 -13.03 29.29 -6.23
CA ARG A 258 -13.69 30.48 -5.68
C ARG A 258 -15.18 30.22 -5.48
N GLY A 259 -15.66 30.43 -4.26
CA GLY A 259 -17.05 30.19 -3.87
C GLY A 259 -17.29 28.86 -3.14
N THR A 260 -16.31 27.96 -3.10
CA THR A 260 -16.40 26.72 -2.29
C THR A 260 -16.25 27.05 -0.81
N SER A 261 -17.21 26.60 0.01
CA SER A 261 -17.14 26.78 1.47
C SER A 261 -16.57 25.54 2.15
N VAL A 262 -15.62 25.74 3.07
CA VAL A 262 -15.15 24.68 3.97
C VAL A 262 -15.93 24.77 5.27
N PRO A 263 -16.64 23.72 5.71
CA PRO A 263 -17.37 23.75 6.98
C PRO A 263 -16.45 24.19 8.14
N ILE A 264 -16.94 25.10 8.97
CA ILE A 264 -16.10 25.77 9.99
C ILE A 264 -15.38 24.78 10.90
N TYR A 265 -16.02 23.68 11.28
CA TYR A 265 -15.44 22.62 12.11
C TYR A 265 -14.32 21.85 11.39
N VAL A 266 -14.45 21.60 10.08
CA VAL A 266 -13.37 21.00 9.26
C VAL A 266 -12.19 21.96 9.18
N ARG A 267 -12.46 23.25 8.91
CA ARG A 267 -11.42 24.28 8.85
C ARG A 267 -10.66 24.41 10.16
N LEU A 268 -11.38 24.48 11.29
CA LEU A 268 -10.79 24.55 12.63
C LEU A 268 -9.98 23.28 12.96
N GLY A 269 -10.49 22.09 12.65
CA GLY A 269 -9.78 20.83 12.87
C GLY A 269 -8.46 20.75 12.09
N LEU A 270 -8.49 21.09 10.80
CA LEU A 270 -7.28 21.12 9.96
C LEU A 270 -6.27 22.20 10.41
N ASN A 271 -6.76 23.38 10.81
CA ASN A 271 -5.91 24.44 11.37
C ASN A 271 -5.26 24.02 12.70
N LEU A 272 -5.97 23.28 13.54
CA LEU A 272 -5.43 22.73 14.79
C LEU A 272 -4.34 21.70 14.50
N MET A 273 -4.58 20.75 13.58
CA MET A 273 -3.58 19.75 13.18
C MET A 273 -2.31 20.40 12.62
N ASP A 274 -2.45 21.39 11.74
CA ASP A 274 -1.31 22.16 11.22
C ASP A 274 -0.58 22.93 12.34
N SER A 275 -1.34 23.56 13.26
CA SER A 275 -0.78 24.27 14.42
C SER A 275 0.01 23.33 15.34
N MET A 276 -0.44 22.09 15.54
CA MET A 276 0.30 21.09 16.30
C MET A 276 1.62 20.71 15.63
N ARG A 277 1.64 20.54 14.30
CA ARG A 277 2.88 20.27 13.55
C ARG A 277 3.85 21.45 13.62
N LYS A 278 3.34 22.67 13.40
CA LYS A 278 4.12 23.91 13.54
C LYS A 278 4.66 24.08 14.95
N MET A 279 3.87 23.79 15.98
CA MET A 279 4.32 23.83 17.37
C MET A 279 5.44 22.81 17.62
N ARG A 280 5.27 21.56 17.17
CA ARG A 280 6.31 20.52 17.28
C ARG A 280 7.60 20.94 16.58
N ALA A 281 7.52 21.43 15.35
CA ALA A 281 8.67 21.93 14.61
C ALA A 281 9.36 23.12 15.32
N ARG A 282 8.57 24.08 15.82
CA ARG A 282 9.07 25.23 16.57
C ARG A 282 9.83 24.85 17.85
N ARG A 283 9.48 23.74 18.52
CA ARG A 283 10.25 23.24 19.68
C ARG A 283 11.69 22.85 19.32
N TYR A 284 11.96 22.54 18.06
CA TYR A 284 13.31 22.28 17.53
C TYR A 284 13.91 23.51 16.83
N GLY A 285 13.23 24.66 16.87
CA GLY A 285 13.62 25.85 16.11
C GLY A 285 13.44 25.69 14.60
N VAL A 286 12.57 24.79 14.14
CA VAL A 286 12.37 24.47 12.72
C VAL A 286 11.09 25.12 12.22
N SER A 287 11.13 25.71 11.03
CA SER A 287 9.93 26.19 10.35
C SER A 287 9.28 25.05 9.55
N TYR A 288 7.95 24.98 9.55
CA TYR A 288 7.20 23.93 8.87
C TYR A 288 6.08 24.53 8.02
N THR A 289 5.93 24.03 6.80
CA THR A 289 4.82 24.37 5.93
C THR A 289 4.35 23.19 5.08
N TYR A 290 3.03 23.11 4.86
CA TYR A 290 2.45 22.30 3.79
C TYR A 290 2.42 23.11 2.49
N MET A 291 2.55 22.45 1.34
CA MET A 291 2.50 23.12 0.04
C MET A 291 1.54 22.41 -0.93
N PHE A 292 0.75 23.20 -1.67
CA PHE A 292 0.12 22.77 -2.90
C PHE A 292 0.99 23.14 -4.10
N LEU A 293 0.97 22.30 -5.13
CA LEU A 293 1.50 22.65 -6.44
C LEU A 293 0.62 23.71 -7.09
N HIS A 294 1.26 24.73 -7.68
CA HIS A 294 0.61 25.67 -8.58
C HIS A 294 1.08 25.43 -10.02
N GLU A 295 0.16 25.45 -10.97
CA GLU A 295 0.42 25.23 -12.38
C GLU A 295 1.18 26.42 -12.96
N ASN A 296 2.29 26.18 -13.65
CA ASN A 296 3.12 27.28 -14.15
C ASN A 296 3.97 26.86 -15.36
N GLY A 297 3.70 27.44 -16.53
CA GLY A 297 4.46 27.16 -17.76
C GLY A 297 5.90 27.65 -17.71
N LYS A 298 6.22 28.69 -16.93
CA LYS A 298 7.61 29.15 -16.74
C LYS A 298 8.43 28.17 -15.92
N ASP A 299 7.80 27.48 -14.96
CA ASP A 299 8.46 26.40 -14.24
C ASP A 299 8.76 25.23 -15.17
N LEU A 300 7.86 24.91 -16.10
CA LEU A 300 8.13 23.92 -17.15
C LEU A 300 9.19 24.39 -18.14
N ASP A 301 9.26 25.68 -18.48
CA ASP A 301 10.35 26.20 -19.32
C ASP A 301 11.70 26.00 -18.63
N ALA A 302 11.81 26.31 -17.33
CA ALA A 302 13.03 26.08 -16.56
C ALA A 302 13.38 24.57 -16.45
N LEU A 303 12.40 23.71 -16.22
CA LEU A 303 12.62 22.25 -16.17
C LEU A 303 13.08 21.70 -17.52
N ARG A 304 12.56 22.25 -18.62
CA ARG A 304 13.00 21.91 -19.97
C ARG A 304 14.47 22.25 -20.15
N GLU A 305 14.89 23.45 -19.76
CA GLU A 305 16.29 23.86 -19.81
C GLU A 305 17.18 22.94 -18.95
N TYR A 306 16.75 22.55 -17.75
CA TYR A 306 17.51 21.63 -16.91
C TYR A 306 17.65 20.22 -17.49
N VAL A 307 16.66 19.75 -18.24
CA VAL A 307 16.77 18.48 -18.99
C VAL A 307 17.81 18.62 -20.10
N GLU A 308 17.73 19.68 -20.91
CA GLU A 308 18.64 19.89 -22.04
C GLU A 308 20.09 20.15 -21.58
N ASP A 309 20.27 20.78 -20.42
CA ASP A 309 21.57 20.97 -19.77
C ASP A 309 22.12 19.67 -19.12
N GLY A 310 21.36 18.56 -19.14
CA GLY A 310 21.74 17.30 -18.49
C GLY A 310 21.69 17.33 -16.95
N LYS A 311 21.08 18.37 -16.35
CA LYS A 311 20.92 18.54 -14.90
C LYS A 311 19.73 17.74 -14.35
N LEU A 312 18.81 17.32 -15.20
CA LEU A 312 17.60 16.62 -14.83
C LEU A 312 17.33 15.43 -15.76
N ASN A 313 17.38 14.22 -15.22
CA ASN A 313 17.02 12.99 -15.92
C ASN A 313 15.63 12.51 -15.51
N THR A 314 14.90 11.97 -16.48
CA THR A 314 13.59 11.35 -16.27
C THR A 314 13.72 9.86 -16.00
N VAL A 315 12.88 9.32 -15.12
CA VAL A 315 12.80 7.88 -14.84
C VAL A 315 11.39 7.39 -15.13
N VAL A 316 11.21 6.73 -16.27
CA VAL A 316 9.94 6.08 -16.64
C VAL A 316 10.04 4.59 -16.33
N GLY A 317 9.24 4.12 -15.37
CA GLY A 317 9.27 2.71 -14.96
C GLY A 317 8.41 1.80 -15.82
N THR A 318 7.23 2.25 -16.22
CA THR A 318 6.26 1.44 -16.97
C THR A 318 5.38 2.35 -17.82
N THR A 319 5.14 1.96 -19.06
CA THR A 319 4.19 2.60 -19.99
C THR A 319 3.06 1.61 -20.30
N VAL A 320 1.88 2.14 -20.63
CA VAL A 320 0.69 1.35 -20.97
C VAL A 320 -0.05 2.07 -22.10
N ASP A 321 -0.45 1.33 -23.13
CA ASP A 321 -1.23 1.88 -24.24
C ASP A 321 -2.72 2.02 -23.88
N ILE A 322 -3.35 3.09 -24.38
CA ILE A 322 -4.77 3.37 -24.16
C ILE A 322 -5.70 2.48 -25.00
N GLU A 323 -5.21 1.99 -26.15
CA GLU A 323 -5.91 1.10 -27.08
C GLU A 323 -5.10 -0.19 -27.32
N GLU A 324 -5.36 -1.27 -26.57
CA GLU A 324 -5.08 -2.61 -27.11
C GLU A 324 -6.37 -3.08 -27.81
N LYS A 325 -6.40 -2.94 -29.15
CA LYS A 325 -7.47 -3.44 -30.02
C LYS A 325 -7.40 -4.97 -30.10
N GLY A 326 -8.37 -5.64 -29.48
CA GLY A 326 -8.55 -7.09 -29.54
C GLY A 326 -8.75 -7.65 -28.15
N GLY A 327 -9.95 -8.14 -27.87
CA GLY A 327 -10.35 -8.55 -26.53
C GLY A 327 -9.41 -9.60 -25.91
N ASN A 328 -8.99 -9.38 -24.66
CA ASN A 328 -8.93 -10.44 -23.65
C ASN A 328 -8.66 -9.86 -22.25
N ARG A 329 -8.91 -10.70 -21.24
CA ARG A 329 -8.94 -10.50 -19.77
C ARG A 329 -7.80 -9.72 -19.08
N ASN A 330 -6.84 -9.10 -19.79
CA ASN A 330 -5.64 -8.48 -19.22
C ASN A 330 -5.83 -7.02 -18.73
N ASN A 331 -6.79 -6.27 -19.26
CA ASN A 331 -7.06 -4.91 -18.77
C ASN A 331 -7.57 -4.90 -17.33
N ALA A 332 -8.36 -5.89 -16.92
CA ALA A 332 -8.77 -6.05 -15.53
C ALA A 332 -7.57 -6.26 -14.57
N THR A 333 -6.44 -6.76 -15.06
CA THR A 333 -5.24 -7.08 -14.27
C THR A 333 -4.42 -5.84 -13.93
N LEU A 334 -4.23 -4.94 -14.91
CA LEU A 334 -3.53 -3.67 -14.73
C LEU A 334 -4.32 -2.70 -13.83
N TRP A 335 -5.65 -2.61 -14.00
CA TRP A 335 -6.52 -1.79 -13.17
C TRP A 335 -6.63 -2.29 -11.73
N LYS A 336 -6.63 -3.62 -11.53
CA LYS A 336 -6.53 -4.22 -10.20
C LYS A 336 -5.15 -4.04 -9.58
N MET A 337 -4.08 -3.95 -10.38
CA MET A 337 -2.73 -3.67 -9.88
C MET A 337 -2.54 -2.20 -9.48
N ALA A 338 -3.11 -1.25 -10.24
CA ALA A 338 -3.17 0.17 -9.85
C ALA A 338 -4.05 0.38 -8.60
N ALA A 339 -5.20 -0.31 -8.51
CA ALA A 339 -6.01 -0.35 -7.30
C ALA A 339 -5.30 -1.05 -6.12
N PHE A 340 -4.47 -2.05 -6.39
CA PHE A 340 -3.64 -2.72 -5.38
C PHE A 340 -2.61 -1.74 -4.84
N ILE A 341 -1.86 -1.06 -5.71
CA ILE A 341 -0.88 -0.04 -5.32
C ILE A 341 -1.57 1.12 -4.60
N ALA A 342 -2.71 1.62 -5.08
CA ALA A 342 -3.47 2.71 -4.46
C ALA A 342 -4.11 2.34 -3.11
N ALA A 343 -4.66 1.13 -2.95
CA ALA A 343 -5.19 0.65 -1.68
C ALA A 343 -4.06 0.39 -0.66
N ASN A 344 -2.91 -0.08 -1.13
CA ASN A 344 -1.71 -0.29 -0.31
C ASN A 344 -1.04 1.04 0.07
N LEU A 345 -1.14 2.09 -0.75
CA LEU A 345 -0.58 3.43 -0.52
C LEU A 345 -1.56 4.43 0.11
N ASN A 346 -2.80 4.03 0.43
CA ASN A 346 -3.76 4.91 1.07
C ASN A 346 -3.35 5.14 2.55
N PRO A 347 -2.85 6.33 2.93
CA PRO A 347 -2.41 6.59 4.31
C PRO A 347 -3.57 6.50 5.31
N TRP A 348 -4.82 6.69 4.89
CA TRP A 348 -6.00 6.50 5.75
C TRP A 348 -6.22 5.05 6.20
N ASN A 349 -5.62 4.07 5.51
CA ASN A 349 -5.59 2.71 6.01
C ASN A 349 -4.67 2.58 7.24
N TYR A 350 -3.67 3.45 7.43
CA TYR A 350 -2.65 3.31 8.46
C TYR A 350 -2.66 4.43 9.52
N ILE A 351 -3.58 5.40 9.41
CA ILE A 351 -3.82 6.45 10.43
C ILE A 351 -4.64 5.86 11.58
N GLY A 352 -4.13 5.95 12.81
CA GLY A 352 -4.79 5.47 14.03
C GLY A 352 -4.32 4.10 14.53
N GLY A 353 -3.15 3.63 14.09
CA GLY A 353 -2.53 2.42 14.63
C GLY A 353 -1.98 2.62 16.04
N VAL A 354 -1.85 1.52 16.78
CA VAL A 354 -1.24 1.49 18.11
C VAL A 354 0.27 1.35 18.01
N CYS A 355 0.99 1.91 18.98
CA CYS A 355 2.42 1.63 19.14
C CYS A 355 2.55 0.22 19.74
N PHE A 356 3.19 -0.69 19.00
CA PHE A 356 3.39 -2.07 19.43
C PHE A 356 4.85 -2.47 19.22
N ASP A 357 5.47 -2.95 20.28
CA ASP A 357 6.77 -3.58 20.30
C ASP A 357 6.62 -5.00 20.86
N PRO A 358 6.84 -6.05 20.07
CA PRO A 358 6.70 -7.42 20.53
C PRO A 358 7.45 -7.72 21.82
N GLU A 359 8.68 -7.20 21.99
CA GLU A 359 9.51 -7.51 23.16
C GLU A 359 8.95 -6.89 24.46
N ARG A 360 8.22 -5.79 24.34
CA ARG A 360 7.62 -5.07 25.48
C ARG A 360 6.16 -5.48 25.73
N ASP A 361 5.39 -5.63 24.66
CA ASP A 361 3.93 -5.62 24.71
C ASP A 361 3.30 -7.01 24.61
N ILE A 362 4.03 -8.04 24.15
CA ILE A 362 3.54 -9.42 24.23
C ILE A 362 3.56 -9.86 25.69
N GLN A 363 2.41 -10.32 26.17
CA GLN A 363 2.25 -10.81 27.54
C GLN A 363 3.02 -12.11 27.74
N ASP A 364 3.32 -12.43 29.01
CA ASP A 364 3.90 -13.73 29.33
C ASP A 364 2.96 -14.87 28.92
N LEU A 365 3.51 -15.86 28.23
CA LEU A 365 2.79 -17.00 27.65
C LEU A 365 3.05 -18.29 28.45
N SER A 366 3.52 -18.21 29.69
CA SER A 366 3.75 -19.39 30.54
C SER A 366 2.49 -20.26 30.63
N GLY A 367 2.63 -21.56 30.35
CA GLY A 367 1.52 -22.51 30.32
C GLY A 367 0.60 -22.40 29.11
N LYS A 368 0.93 -21.56 28.11
CA LYS A 368 0.13 -21.37 26.89
C LYS A 368 0.65 -22.22 25.75
N VAL A 369 -0.28 -22.79 24.98
CA VAL A 369 0.02 -23.57 23.78
C VAL A 369 -0.36 -22.78 22.53
N VAL A 370 0.57 -22.71 21.57
CA VAL A 370 0.43 -21.94 20.33
C VAL A 370 0.51 -22.88 19.13
N LEU A 371 -0.38 -22.70 18.15
CA LEU A 371 -0.30 -23.33 16.83
C LEU A 371 -0.21 -22.27 15.74
N VAL A 372 0.85 -22.31 14.92
CA VAL A 372 1.04 -21.39 13.80
C VAL A 372 1.11 -22.16 12.49
N THR A 373 0.14 -21.95 11.60
CA THR A 373 0.19 -22.54 10.25
C THR A 373 1.17 -21.78 9.36
N GLY A 374 1.95 -22.50 8.55
CA GLY A 374 2.98 -21.89 7.71
C GLY A 374 4.14 -21.30 8.53
N GLY A 375 4.44 -21.89 9.70
CA GLY A 375 5.42 -21.37 10.64
C GLY A 375 6.89 -21.55 10.22
N ASN A 376 7.17 -22.25 9.12
CA ASN A 376 8.54 -22.51 8.67
C ASN A 376 9.19 -21.34 7.90
N ALA A 377 8.42 -20.32 7.51
CA ALA A 377 8.90 -19.22 6.67
C ALA A 377 8.15 -17.90 6.92
N GLY A 378 8.71 -16.80 6.40
CA GLY A 378 8.06 -15.48 6.40
C GLY A 378 7.46 -15.07 7.75
N LEU A 379 6.22 -14.58 7.71
CA LEU A 379 5.48 -14.09 8.87
C LEU A 379 5.25 -15.14 9.96
N GLY A 380 5.05 -16.40 9.56
CA GLY A 380 4.82 -17.49 10.50
C GLY A 380 6.06 -17.74 11.34
N LYS A 381 7.23 -17.86 10.68
CA LYS A 381 8.51 -18.06 11.36
C LYS A 381 8.85 -16.89 12.29
N GLU A 382 8.64 -15.67 11.82
CA GLU A 382 8.87 -14.48 12.63
C GLU A 382 7.91 -14.39 13.82
N SER A 383 6.64 -14.78 13.65
CA SER A 383 5.69 -14.81 14.76
C SER A 383 6.09 -15.82 15.81
N ILE A 384 6.55 -17.01 15.40
CA ILE A 384 7.08 -18.01 16.32
C ILE A 384 8.31 -17.45 17.05
N LEU A 385 9.24 -16.78 16.36
CA LEU A 385 10.42 -16.19 16.98
C LEU A 385 10.03 -15.19 18.08
N GLN A 386 9.11 -14.27 17.78
CA GLN A 386 8.71 -13.28 18.77
C GLN A 386 7.92 -13.93 19.91
N LEU A 387 6.92 -14.77 19.65
CA LEU A 387 6.13 -15.44 20.70
C LEU A 387 7.01 -16.32 21.62
N ALA A 388 7.99 -17.03 21.06
CA ALA A 388 8.89 -17.88 21.83
C ALA A 388 9.72 -17.11 22.87
N LYS A 389 9.97 -15.81 22.68
CA LYS A 389 10.67 -14.99 23.68
C LYS A 389 9.88 -14.78 24.97
N HIS A 390 8.58 -15.08 24.99
CA HIS A 390 7.66 -14.82 26.10
C HIS A 390 7.21 -16.11 26.80
N ASN A 391 8.08 -17.11 26.88
CA ASN A 391 7.90 -18.34 27.68
C ASN A 391 6.64 -19.20 27.38
N PRO A 392 6.20 -19.39 26.11
CA PRO A 392 5.14 -20.35 25.84
C PRO A 392 5.55 -21.76 26.26
N GLU A 393 4.59 -22.54 26.74
CA GLU A 393 4.84 -23.94 27.10
C GLU A 393 5.22 -24.75 25.86
N LYS A 394 4.46 -24.57 24.78
CA LYS A 394 4.67 -25.30 23.53
C LYS A 394 4.22 -24.49 22.32
N ILE A 395 5.01 -24.53 21.25
CA ILE A 395 4.66 -24.00 19.94
C ILE A 395 4.67 -25.12 18.89
N PHE A 396 3.52 -25.34 18.28
CA PHE A 396 3.40 -26.18 17.09
C PHE A 396 3.66 -25.33 15.84
N LEU A 397 4.72 -25.69 15.11
CA LEU A 397 5.09 -25.12 13.82
C LEU A 397 4.51 -26.02 12.72
N ALA A 398 3.36 -25.62 12.16
CA ALA A 398 2.71 -26.42 11.14
C ALA A 398 3.24 -26.09 9.73
N ALA A 399 3.71 -27.10 9.00
CA ALA A 399 4.24 -26.96 7.65
C ALA A 399 4.25 -28.29 6.88
N ARG A 400 4.19 -28.22 5.55
CA ARG A 400 4.21 -29.40 4.66
C ARG A 400 5.52 -30.18 4.71
N SER A 401 6.64 -29.47 4.60
CA SER A 401 7.97 -30.10 4.44
C SER A 401 8.67 -30.23 5.78
N LYS A 402 8.91 -31.48 6.20
CA LYS A 402 9.73 -31.82 7.38
C LYS A 402 11.06 -31.09 7.39
N ALA A 403 11.84 -31.21 6.31
CA ALA A 403 13.16 -30.60 6.20
C ALA A 403 13.13 -29.07 6.37
N LYS A 404 12.16 -28.38 5.77
CA LYS A 404 12.01 -26.93 5.93
C LYS A 404 11.57 -26.54 7.34
N ALA A 405 10.71 -27.35 7.97
CA ALA A 405 10.30 -27.15 9.35
C ALA A 405 11.46 -27.33 10.33
N GLU A 406 12.20 -28.44 10.24
CA GLU A 406 13.36 -28.72 11.10
C GLU A 406 14.47 -27.67 10.96
N SER A 407 14.73 -27.21 9.73
CA SER A 407 15.65 -26.09 9.49
C SER A 407 15.17 -24.80 10.15
N ALA A 408 13.88 -24.48 10.05
CA ALA A 408 13.29 -23.32 10.69
C ALA A 408 13.37 -23.42 12.22
N ILE A 409 13.04 -24.57 12.81
CA ILE A 409 13.13 -24.84 14.25
C ILE A 409 14.56 -24.65 14.75
N SER A 410 15.54 -25.22 14.05
CA SER A 410 16.96 -25.09 14.41
C SER A 410 17.40 -23.62 14.39
N SER A 411 17.01 -22.87 13.35
CA SER A 411 17.28 -21.44 13.22
C SER A 411 16.58 -20.59 14.29
N LEU A 412 15.39 -20.97 14.74
CA LEU A 412 14.66 -20.29 15.80
C LEU A 412 15.36 -20.52 17.15
N LYS A 413 15.68 -21.78 17.48
CA LYS A 413 16.37 -22.14 18.72
C LYS A 413 17.72 -21.44 18.87
N GLY A 414 18.46 -21.24 17.77
CA GLY A 414 19.72 -20.48 17.79
C GLY A 414 19.58 -18.98 18.07
N GLN A 415 18.37 -18.41 18.02
CA GLN A 415 18.10 -16.99 18.29
C GLN A 415 17.41 -16.75 19.64
N LEU A 416 17.00 -17.82 20.34
CA LEU A 416 16.29 -17.75 21.61
C LEU A 416 17.27 -17.90 22.78
N SER A 417 17.05 -17.13 23.84
CA SER A 417 17.77 -17.26 25.11
C SER A 417 17.12 -18.27 26.06
N ASN A 418 15.84 -18.58 25.85
CA ASN A 418 15.05 -19.54 26.62
C ASN A 418 14.85 -20.85 25.84
N ASN A 419 14.68 -21.96 26.57
CA ASN A 419 14.43 -23.26 25.97
C ASN A 419 12.92 -23.48 25.80
N VAL A 420 12.41 -23.30 24.59
CA VAL A 420 10.99 -23.49 24.25
C VAL A 420 10.80 -24.77 23.43
N ASP A 421 9.76 -25.56 23.74
CA ASP A 421 9.35 -26.70 22.91
C ASP A 421 8.70 -26.19 21.62
N ILE A 422 9.47 -26.20 20.53
CA ILE A 422 8.97 -25.94 19.18
C ILE A 422 8.95 -27.26 18.42
N THR A 423 7.74 -27.76 18.14
CA THR A 423 7.51 -29.07 17.51
C THR A 423 6.91 -28.89 16.11
N TRP A 424 7.42 -29.65 15.12
CA TRP A 424 6.86 -29.66 13.77
C TRP A 424 5.54 -30.42 13.74
N LEU A 425 4.51 -29.81 13.14
CA LEU A 425 3.24 -30.46 12.82
C LEU A 425 3.12 -30.61 11.28
N PRO A 426 3.08 -31.84 10.73
CA PRO A 426 2.86 -32.05 9.30
C PRO A 426 1.47 -31.53 8.93
N LEU A 427 1.39 -30.55 8.03
CA LEU A 427 0.12 -29.98 7.61
C LEU A 427 0.18 -29.51 6.16
N ASP A 428 -0.63 -30.15 5.30
CA ASP A 428 -1.01 -29.65 4.00
C ASP A 428 -2.49 -29.23 4.00
N LEU A 429 -2.73 -27.93 3.86
CA LEU A 429 -4.08 -27.35 3.86
C LEU A 429 -4.86 -27.65 2.58
N THR A 430 -4.25 -28.30 1.58
CA THR A 430 -4.93 -28.73 0.36
C THR A 430 -5.50 -30.14 0.46
N SER A 431 -5.26 -30.87 1.55
CA SER A 431 -5.65 -32.26 1.74
C SER A 431 -6.50 -32.46 2.99
N VAL A 432 -7.66 -33.08 2.85
CA VAL A 432 -8.56 -33.37 3.98
C VAL A 432 -7.92 -34.35 4.96
N GLU A 433 -7.26 -35.38 4.44
CA GLU A 433 -6.56 -36.38 5.24
C GLU A 433 -5.41 -35.75 6.02
N SER A 434 -4.57 -34.94 5.36
CA SER A 434 -3.49 -34.24 6.06
C SER A 434 -3.98 -33.31 7.17
N ILE A 435 -5.11 -32.61 6.97
CA ILE A 435 -5.68 -31.74 8.00
C ILE A 435 -6.23 -32.56 9.18
N LYS A 436 -6.87 -33.70 8.92
CA LYS A 436 -7.34 -34.62 9.97
C LYS A 436 -6.19 -35.19 10.78
N ASP A 437 -5.16 -35.67 10.11
CA ASP A 437 -3.97 -36.24 10.76
C ASP A 437 -3.25 -35.18 11.60
N ALA A 438 -3.12 -33.96 11.09
CA ALA A 438 -2.54 -32.85 11.84
C ALA A 438 -3.34 -32.53 13.11
N ALA A 439 -4.68 -32.50 13.02
CA ALA A 439 -5.53 -32.27 14.19
C ALA A 439 -5.41 -33.41 15.20
N GLN A 440 -5.41 -34.67 14.75
CA GLN A 440 -5.22 -35.84 15.62
C GLN A 440 -3.85 -35.83 16.30
N GLN A 441 -2.77 -35.55 15.55
CA GLN A 441 -1.42 -35.45 16.09
C GLN A 441 -1.26 -34.30 17.08
N PHE A 442 -1.95 -33.17 16.85
CA PHE A 442 -2.01 -32.08 17.81
C PHE A 442 -2.70 -32.53 19.10
N CYS A 443 -3.91 -33.09 19.01
CA CYS A 443 -4.69 -33.53 20.18
C CYS A 443 -4.00 -34.67 20.96
N ALA A 444 -3.21 -35.52 20.30
CA ALA A 444 -2.41 -36.55 20.95
C ALA A 444 -1.24 -35.98 21.76
N GLN A 445 -0.79 -34.76 21.45
CA GLN A 445 0.35 -34.11 22.09
C GLN A 445 -0.02 -32.95 23.01
N SER A 446 -1.25 -32.42 22.92
CA SER A 446 -1.74 -31.34 23.75
C SER A 446 -3.25 -31.41 23.89
N SER A 447 -3.73 -31.29 25.14
CA SER A 447 -5.14 -31.06 25.45
C SER A 447 -5.51 -29.56 25.51
N ARG A 448 -4.55 -28.67 25.22
CA ARG A 448 -4.68 -27.22 25.33
C ARG A 448 -4.31 -26.50 24.04
N LEU A 449 -5.04 -25.44 23.68
CA LEU A 449 -4.71 -24.51 22.60
C LEU A 449 -5.19 -23.10 22.92
N ASP A 450 -4.28 -22.19 23.24
CA ASP A 450 -4.61 -20.80 23.58
C ASP A 450 -4.53 -19.87 22.36
N ILE A 451 -3.58 -20.09 21.45
CA ILE A 451 -3.40 -19.22 20.28
C ILE A 451 -3.36 -20.07 19.00
N LEU A 452 -4.35 -19.89 18.14
CA LEU A 452 -4.38 -20.44 16.79
C LEU A 452 -4.17 -19.34 15.75
N MET A 453 -2.99 -19.32 15.14
CA MET A 453 -2.66 -18.40 14.05
C MET A 453 -2.85 -19.10 12.70
N LEU A 454 -3.93 -18.74 12.00
CA LEU A 454 -4.23 -19.20 10.65
C LEU A 454 -3.44 -18.36 9.65
N ASN A 455 -2.12 -18.56 9.66
CA ASN A 455 -1.13 -17.71 9.00
C ASN A 455 -0.73 -18.21 7.61
N ALA A 456 -0.77 -19.52 7.37
CA ALA A 456 -0.45 -20.08 6.07
C ALA A 456 -1.33 -19.45 4.98
N GLY A 457 -0.76 -19.35 3.79
CA GLY A 457 -1.54 -18.99 2.63
C GLY A 457 -0.72 -19.03 1.37
N VAL A 458 -1.40 -18.84 0.25
CA VAL A 458 -0.83 -18.73 -1.08
C VAL A 458 -1.53 -17.61 -1.83
N MET A 459 -0.82 -17.01 -2.78
CA MET A 459 -1.30 -15.92 -3.60
C MET A 459 -0.72 -16.08 -5.01
N ALA A 460 -1.45 -15.60 -6.02
CA ALA A 460 -0.97 -15.49 -7.39
C ALA A 460 -0.56 -16.85 -8.01
N LEU A 461 -1.13 -17.95 -7.49
CA LEU A 461 -0.95 -19.27 -8.09
C LEU A 461 -1.71 -19.34 -9.43
N PRO A 462 -1.24 -20.20 -10.36
CA PRO A 462 -2.05 -20.67 -11.47
C PRO A 462 -3.42 -21.19 -11.02
N PRO A 463 -4.41 -21.26 -11.93
CA PRO A 463 -5.53 -22.17 -11.78
C PRO A 463 -5.04 -23.54 -11.31
N GLY A 464 -5.64 -24.00 -10.24
CA GLY A 464 -5.34 -25.25 -9.59
C GLY A 464 -6.41 -25.51 -8.55
N GLU A 465 -6.46 -26.75 -8.07
CA GLU A 465 -7.48 -27.19 -7.13
C GLU A 465 -6.84 -27.92 -5.96
N THR A 466 -7.49 -27.83 -4.81
CA THR A 466 -7.24 -28.71 -3.66
C THR A 466 -7.84 -30.10 -3.91
N GLU A 467 -7.56 -31.08 -3.06
CA GLU A 467 -8.20 -32.40 -3.12
C GLU A 467 -9.73 -32.33 -2.96
N MET A 468 -10.23 -31.23 -2.39
CA MET A 468 -11.66 -30.93 -2.23
C MET A 468 -12.28 -30.31 -3.49
N GLY A 469 -11.53 -30.19 -4.60
CA GLY A 469 -11.99 -29.52 -5.82
C GLY A 469 -12.21 -28.01 -5.66
N HIS A 470 -11.75 -27.40 -4.56
CA HIS A 470 -11.82 -25.95 -4.35
C HIS A 470 -10.64 -25.25 -5.00
N GLU A 471 -10.85 -24.03 -5.50
CA GLU A 471 -9.80 -23.21 -6.10
C GLU A 471 -8.59 -23.08 -5.16
N ILE A 472 -7.37 -23.25 -5.67
CA ILE A 472 -6.19 -23.47 -4.84
C ILE A 472 -5.90 -22.38 -3.79
N GLN A 473 -6.12 -21.10 -4.10
CA GLN A 473 -5.92 -20.01 -3.15
C GLN A 473 -7.03 -19.97 -2.12
N PHE A 474 -8.27 -20.11 -2.54
CA PHE A 474 -9.43 -20.17 -1.67
C PHE A 474 -9.37 -21.39 -0.73
N GLY A 475 -9.05 -22.56 -1.28
CA GLY A 475 -8.93 -23.80 -0.56
C GLY A 475 -7.83 -23.77 0.49
N THR A 476 -6.63 -23.33 0.11
CA THR A 476 -5.50 -23.22 1.05
C THR A 476 -5.74 -22.14 2.11
N ASN A 477 -6.21 -20.95 1.72
CA ASN A 477 -6.28 -19.80 2.63
C ASN A 477 -7.50 -19.84 3.54
N HIS A 478 -8.62 -20.43 3.08
CA HIS A 478 -9.90 -20.43 3.79
C HIS A 478 -10.39 -21.85 4.12
N THR A 479 -10.75 -22.70 3.16
CA THR A 479 -11.45 -23.97 3.48
C THR A 479 -10.61 -24.97 4.27
N GLY A 480 -9.31 -25.07 3.99
CA GLY A 480 -8.38 -25.88 4.77
C GLY A 480 -8.23 -25.38 6.21
N HIS A 481 -8.13 -24.05 6.41
CA HIS A 481 -8.09 -23.45 7.75
C HIS A 481 -9.42 -23.58 8.49
N PHE A 482 -10.53 -23.49 7.78
CA PHE A 482 -11.86 -23.72 8.33
C PHE A 482 -11.94 -25.15 8.88
N LEU A 483 -11.54 -26.15 8.10
CA LEU A 483 -11.54 -27.54 8.54
C LEU A 483 -10.62 -27.74 9.75
N LEU A 484 -9.38 -27.24 9.69
CA LEU A 484 -8.44 -27.33 10.82
C LEU A 484 -9.03 -26.72 12.09
N THR A 485 -9.62 -25.53 11.98
CA THR A 485 -10.25 -24.84 13.12
C THR A 485 -11.44 -25.62 13.66
N LYS A 486 -12.29 -26.20 12.79
CA LYS A 486 -13.43 -27.03 13.22
C LYS A 486 -12.98 -28.29 13.96
N LEU A 487 -11.90 -28.94 13.52
CA LEU A 487 -11.37 -30.14 14.17
C LEU A 487 -10.70 -29.83 15.52
N LEU A 488 -10.07 -28.66 15.65
CA LEU A 488 -9.47 -28.18 16.90
C LEU A 488 -10.45 -27.44 17.81
N LEU A 489 -11.67 -27.18 17.34
CA LEU A 489 -12.68 -26.43 18.06
C LEU A 489 -13.01 -27.00 19.45
N PRO A 490 -13.15 -28.34 19.66
CA PRO A 490 -13.35 -28.89 20.99
C PRO A 490 -12.23 -28.49 21.96
N THR A 491 -10.97 -28.58 21.55
CA THR A 491 -9.81 -28.21 22.36
C THR A 491 -9.74 -26.71 22.64
N LEU A 492 -10.05 -25.87 21.64
CA LEU A 492 -10.16 -24.42 21.83
C LEU A 492 -11.23 -24.07 22.87
N LEU A 493 -12.39 -24.73 22.82
CA LEU A 493 -13.50 -24.50 23.74
C LEU A 493 -13.21 -25.01 25.15
N GLU A 494 -12.57 -26.17 25.28
CA GLU A 494 -12.12 -26.72 26.56
C GLU A 494 -11.07 -25.79 27.21
N THR A 495 -10.08 -25.35 26.42
CA THR A 495 -9.09 -24.37 26.89
C THR A 495 -9.74 -23.06 27.34
N ALA A 496 -10.79 -22.60 26.65
CA ALA A 496 -11.51 -21.37 26.99
C ALA A 496 -12.32 -21.46 28.30
N GLN A 497 -12.53 -22.67 28.83
CA GLN A 497 -13.17 -22.87 30.13
C GLN A 497 -12.18 -22.79 31.29
N GLU A 498 -10.88 -22.86 31.01
CA GLU A 498 -9.87 -22.81 32.06
C GLU A 498 -9.77 -21.41 32.70
N PRO A 499 -9.44 -21.32 34.00
CA PRO A 499 -9.24 -20.05 34.68
C PRO A 499 -8.18 -19.19 34.00
N ASN A 500 -8.46 -17.90 33.81
CA ASN A 500 -7.55 -16.94 33.16
C ASN A 500 -7.12 -17.35 31.74
N SER A 501 -7.96 -18.13 31.04
CA SER A 501 -7.74 -18.45 29.63
C SER A 501 -8.14 -17.27 28.73
N ASP A 502 -7.34 -17.08 27.68
CA ASP A 502 -7.61 -16.12 26.63
C ASP A 502 -7.35 -16.77 25.28
N VAL A 503 -8.35 -17.52 24.82
CA VAL A 503 -8.25 -18.29 23.58
C VAL A 503 -8.48 -17.36 22.39
N ARG A 504 -7.49 -17.29 21.50
CA ARG A 504 -7.49 -16.42 20.33
C ARG A 504 -7.32 -17.20 19.04
N VAL A 505 -8.20 -16.92 18.07
CA VAL A 505 -8.07 -17.39 16.68
C VAL A 505 -7.80 -16.19 15.79
N VAL A 506 -6.60 -16.12 15.22
CA VAL A 506 -6.14 -14.99 14.40
C VAL A 506 -6.05 -15.42 12.94
N SER A 507 -6.98 -14.91 12.13
CA SER A 507 -7.07 -15.21 10.69
C SER A 507 -6.30 -14.20 9.86
N LEU A 508 -5.31 -14.64 9.08
CA LEU A 508 -4.60 -13.74 8.16
C LEU A 508 -5.46 -13.40 6.95
N SER A 509 -5.96 -12.17 6.93
CA SER A 509 -6.58 -11.53 5.78
C SER A 509 -5.56 -10.60 5.08
N SER A 510 -6.05 -9.71 4.22
CA SER A 510 -5.26 -8.73 3.49
C SER A 510 -6.16 -7.64 2.96
N VAL A 511 -5.65 -6.41 2.74
CA VAL A 511 -6.34 -5.41 1.89
C VAL A 511 -6.70 -5.94 0.50
N GLY A 512 -6.11 -7.06 0.07
CA GLY A 512 -6.56 -7.84 -1.09
C GLY A 512 -8.04 -8.25 -1.04
N HIS A 513 -8.68 -8.30 0.14
CA HIS A 513 -10.13 -8.50 0.28
C HIS A 513 -10.96 -7.46 -0.51
N ASN A 514 -10.37 -6.31 -0.87
CA ASN A 514 -11.03 -5.30 -1.70
C ASN A 514 -11.23 -5.76 -3.16
N PHE A 515 -10.54 -6.81 -3.61
CA PHE A 515 -10.74 -7.44 -4.92
C PHE A 515 -11.78 -8.56 -4.90
N ALA A 516 -12.34 -8.87 -3.72
CA ALA A 516 -13.30 -9.95 -3.60
C ALA A 516 -14.56 -9.65 -4.43
N PRO A 517 -15.06 -10.65 -5.18
CA PRO A 517 -16.33 -10.54 -5.90
C PRO A 517 -17.50 -10.61 -4.90
N SER A 518 -18.74 -10.70 -5.41
CA SER A 518 -19.91 -10.94 -4.54
C SER A 518 -19.80 -12.29 -3.84
N VAL A 519 -20.49 -12.46 -2.71
CA VAL A 519 -20.45 -13.73 -1.96
C VAL A 519 -20.93 -14.89 -2.83
N GLU A 520 -21.96 -14.68 -3.68
CA GLU A 520 -22.47 -15.68 -4.62
C GLU A 520 -21.38 -16.21 -5.55
N PHE A 521 -20.51 -15.31 -6.02
CA PHE A 521 -19.39 -15.67 -6.87
C PHE A 521 -18.31 -16.44 -6.07
N ILE A 522 -18.06 -16.06 -4.81
CA ILE A 522 -17.12 -16.75 -3.93
C ILE A 522 -17.56 -18.21 -3.67
N LEU A 523 -18.86 -18.41 -3.44
CA LEU A 523 -19.42 -19.74 -3.12
C LEU A 523 -19.52 -20.65 -4.35
N ASN A 524 -19.45 -20.10 -5.57
CA ASN A 524 -19.43 -20.89 -6.80
C ASN A 524 -17.98 -21.18 -7.22
N GLN A 525 -17.46 -22.35 -6.84
CA GLN A 525 -16.05 -22.71 -7.12
C GLN A 525 -15.77 -22.87 -8.62
N ASP A 526 -16.72 -23.35 -9.42
CA ASP A 526 -16.54 -23.48 -10.86
C ASP A 526 -16.31 -22.12 -11.52
N ILE A 527 -17.09 -21.11 -11.13
CA ILE A 527 -16.90 -19.74 -11.59
C ILE A 527 -15.62 -19.14 -11.00
N LEU A 528 -15.36 -19.34 -9.70
CA LEU A 528 -14.18 -18.79 -9.02
C LEU A 528 -12.87 -19.27 -9.63
N LYS A 529 -12.79 -20.55 -10.03
CA LYS A 529 -11.60 -21.12 -10.70
C LYS A 529 -11.25 -20.38 -11.99
N THR A 530 -12.25 -19.93 -12.75
CA THR A 530 -12.06 -19.18 -14.01
C THR A 530 -11.66 -17.72 -13.80
N ALA A 531 -11.73 -17.22 -12.57
CA ALA A 531 -11.45 -15.83 -12.27
C ALA A 531 -9.95 -15.52 -12.28
N HIS A 532 -9.64 -14.24 -12.49
CA HIS A 532 -8.27 -13.75 -12.40
C HIS A 532 -7.68 -14.00 -11.00
N THR A 533 -6.39 -14.34 -10.92
CA THR A 533 -5.75 -14.79 -9.67
C THR A 533 -5.91 -13.80 -8.50
N LEU A 534 -5.92 -12.49 -8.74
CA LEU A 534 -6.17 -11.47 -7.70
C LEU A 534 -7.62 -11.48 -7.17
N VAL A 535 -8.60 -11.87 -7.99
CA VAL A 535 -10.00 -12.04 -7.56
C VAL A 535 -10.11 -13.27 -6.68
N ARG A 536 -9.45 -14.38 -7.06
CA ARG A 536 -9.41 -15.62 -6.28
C ARG A 536 -8.74 -15.39 -4.92
N TYR A 537 -7.61 -14.67 -4.91
CA TYR A 537 -6.99 -14.22 -3.67
C TYR A 537 -7.91 -13.30 -2.86
N GLY A 538 -8.54 -12.30 -3.49
CA GLY A 538 -9.47 -11.40 -2.83
C GLY A 538 -10.64 -12.13 -2.19
N ALA A 539 -11.25 -13.07 -2.90
CA ALA A 539 -12.29 -13.98 -2.40
C ALA A 539 -11.83 -14.70 -1.13
N SER A 540 -10.63 -15.31 -1.17
CA SER A 540 -10.07 -16.01 0.00
C SER A 540 -9.85 -15.10 1.21
N LYS A 541 -9.44 -13.83 0.98
CA LYS A 541 -9.16 -12.88 2.07
C LYS A 541 -10.42 -12.22 2.61
N ALA A 542 -11.46 -12.04 1.80
CA ALA A 542 -12.80 -11.69 2.28
C ALA A 542 -13.42 -12.84 3.09
N ALA A 543 -13.25 -14.09 2.64
CA ALA A 543 -13.71 -15.27 3.35
C ALA A 543 -13.06 -15.38 4.74
N ASN A 544 -11.76 -15.09 4.88
CA ASN A 544 -11.10 -15.06 6.18
C ASN A 544 -11.67 -13.99 7.15
N ILE A 545 -12.15 -12.85 6.63
CA ILE A 545 -12.81 -11.82 7.45
C ILE A 545 -14.19 -12.29 7.89
N LEU A 546 -14.98 -12.82 6.95
CA LEU A 546 -16.30 -13.39 7.25
C LEU A 546 -16.20 -14.55 8.24
N PHE A 547 -15.19 -15.41 8.09
CA PHE A 547 -14.92 -16.53 8.97
C PHE A 547 -14.63 -16.08 10.40
N ALA A 548 -13.71 -15.13 10.60
CA ALA A 548 -13.40 -14.63 11.93
C ALA A 548 -14.63 -13.98 12.59
N ALA A 549 -15.39 -13.18 11.82
CA ALA A 549 -16.62 -12.56 12.31
C ALA A 549 -17.68 -13.59 12.71
N GLU A 550 -17.87 -14.63 11.90
CA GLU A 550 -18.87 -15.67 12.16
C GLU A 550 -18.43 -16.63 13.28
N LEU A 551 -17.14 -16.96 13.36
CA LEU A 551 -16.59 -17.76 14.46
C LEU A 551 -16.82 -17.05 15.81
N ALA A 552 -16.59 -15.73 15.85
CA ALA A 552 -16.85 -14.91 17.04
C ALA A 552 -18.33 -14.90 17.44
N ARG A 553 -19.25 -14.85 16.47
CA ARG A 553 -20.71 -14.90 16.75
C ARG A 553 -21.13 -16.26 17.30
N ARG A 554 -20.61 -17.35 16.72
CA ARG A 554 -20.98 -18.72 17.09
C ARG A 554 -20.33 -19.18 18.40
N TYR A 555 -19.11 -18.73 18.68
CA TYR A 555 -18.32 -19.17 19.84
C TYR A 555 -17.73 -17.96 20.58
N PRO A 556 -18.55 -17.18 21.31
CA PRO A 556 -18.13 -15.93 21.92
C PRO A 556 -17.09 -16.08 23.05
N SER A 557 -16.88 -17.31 23.57
CA SER A 557 -15.80 -17.62 24.51
C SER A 557 -14.41 -17.54 23.88
N ILE A 558 -14.33 -17.64 22.55
CA ILE A 558 -13.12 -17.51 21.75
C ILE A 558 -13.06 -16.10 21.16
N THR A 559 -11.91 -15.44 21.27
CA THR A 559 -11.65 -14.18 20.56
C THR A 559 -11.16 -14.48 19.15
N ALA A 560 -12.04 -14.34 18.16
CA ALA A 560 -11.73 -14.58 16.76
C ALA A 560 -11.63 -13.24 16.02
N VAL A 561 -10.46 -12.94 15.46
CA VAL A 561 -10.23 -11.69 14.71
C VAL A 561 -9.50 -11.97 13.41
N SER A 562 -9.68 -11.07 12.45
CA SER A 562 -8.94 -11.11 11.20
C SER A 562 -7.99 -9.93 11.10
N VAL A 563 -6.80 -10.15 10.55
CA VAL A 563 -5.77 -9.13 10.45
C VAL A 563 -5.22 -9.04 9.04
N HIS A 564 -5.06 -7.82 8.53
CA HIS A 564 -4.15 -7.58 7.43
C HIS A 564 -2.76 -7.36 8.01
N PRO A 565 -1.73 -8.11 7.57
CA PRO A 565 -0.41 -8.01 8.18
C PRO A 565 0.37 -6.77 7.70
N GLY A 566 -0.12 -6.08 6.66
CA GLY A 566 0.58 -4.99 5.98
C GLY A 566 1.05 -5.42 4.60
N ILE A 567 1.70 -4.49 3.88
CA ILE A 567 2.49 -4.86 2.69
C ILE A 567 3.73 -5.54 3.24
N ILE A 568 4.00 -6.81 2.95
CA ILE A 568 5.14 -7.52 3.58
C ILE A 568 5.83 -8.39 2.57
N PHE A 569 7.15 -8.42 2.67
CA PHE A 569 7.98 -9.38 1.98
C PHE A 569 7.86 -10.76 2.63
N THR A 570 7.20 -11.72 1.99
CA THR A 570 7.21 -13.13 2.41
C THR A 570 7.57 -14.03 1.23
N ASP A 571 7.91 -15.30 1.48
CA ASP A 571 8.12 -16.31 0.42
C ASP A 571 6.87 -16.59 -0.43
N LEU A 572 5.71 -16.06 -0.03
CA LEU A 572 4.46 -16.01 -0.80
C LEU A 572 4.64 -15.36 -2.19
N TYR A 573 5.71 -14.58 -2.34
CA TYR A 573 6.09 -13.85 -3.55
C TYR A 573 7.27 -14.48 -4.28
N SER A 574 7.82 -15.60 -3.82
CA SER A 574 8.94 -16.25 -4.50
C SER A 574 8.42 -16.88 -5.81
N PRO A 575 9.04 -16.58 -6.97
CA PRO A 575 8.59 -17.12 -8.24
C PRO A 575 8.67 -18.65 -8.21
N SER A 576 7.51 -19.31 -8.31
CA SER A 576 7.44 -20.75 -8.52
C SER A 576 7.47 -21.03 -10.02
N PRO A 577 8.28 -21.98 -10.51
CA PRO A 577 8.27 -22.39 -11.92
C PRO A 577 6.92 -22.95 -12.39
N ALA A 578 5.98 -23.21 -11.47
CA ALA A 578 4.61 -23.57 -11.78
C ALA A 578 3.70 -22.39 -12.14
N SER A 579 4.10 -21.11 -11.97
CA SER A 579 3.21 -19.96 -12.21
C SER A 579 2.91 -19.74 -13.71
N GLU A 580 1.63 -19.62 -14.09
CA GLU A 580 1.19 -19.38 -15.49
C GLU A 580 1.78 -18.11 -16.12
N HIS A 581 2.22 -17.15 -15.28
CA HIS A 581 2.93 -15.94 -15.72
C HIS A 581 4.13 -15.64 -14.80
N PRO A 582 5.31 -16.24 -15.06
CA PRO A 582 6.52 -16.08 -14.24
C PRO A 582 6.98 -14.62 -14.13
N THR A 583 6.73 -13.82 -15.16
CA THR A 583 7.03 -12.38 -15.22
C THR A 583 6.12 -11.55 -14.32
N ILE A 584 4.83 -11.91 -14.20
CA ILE A 584 3.86 -11.24 -13.32
C ILE A 584 4.11 -11.63 -11.86
N ALA A 585 4.37 -12.90 -11.58
CA ALA A 585 4.79 -13.35 -10.25
C ALA A 585 6.09 -12.64 -9.81
N ALA A 586 7.07 -12.50 -10.72
CA ALA A 586 8.31 -11.74 -10.48
C ALA A 586 8.07 -10.22 -10.33
N LEU A 587 7.10 -9.64 -11.03
CA LEU A 587 6.75 -8.22 -10.93
C LEU A 587 6.00 -7.90 -9.63
N VAL A 588 5.02 -8.74 -9.26
CA VAL A 588 4.30 -8.64 -7.97
C VAL A 588 5.26 -8.89 -6.81
N SER A 589 6.18 -9.84 -6.96
CA SER A 589 7.30 -10.05 -6.03
C SER A 589 8.18 -8.82 -5.90
N LYS A 590 8.59 -8.22 -7.02
CA LYS A 590 9.38 -6.97 -7.06
C LYS A 590 8.61 -5.77 -6.45
N CYS A 591 7.31 -5.63 -6.70
CA CYS A 591 6.47 -4.54 -6.19
C CYS A 591 6.20 -4.66 -4.68
N VAL A 592 5.88 -5.86 -4.19
CA VAL A 592 5.78 -6.10 -2.74
C VAL A 592 7.15 -6.00 -2.07
N ARG A 593 8.22 -6.30 -2.81
CA ARG A 593 9.60 -6.01 -2.43
C ARG A 593 10.02 -4.53 -2.52
N ILE A 594 9.14 -3.65 -2.98
CA ILE A 594 9.38 -2.21 -3.06
C ILE A 594 8.58 -1.45 -1.98
N PHE A 595 7.37 -1.91 -1.68
CA PHE A 595 6.46 -1.28 -0.70
C PHE A 595 6.30 -2.06 0.60
N GLY A 596 6.88 -3.25 0.70
CA GLY A 596 6.73 -4.11 1.87
C GLY A 596 7.47 -3.61 3.10
N THR A 597 6.82 -3.69 4.24
CA THR A 597 7.38 -3.74 5.57
C THR A 597 8.27 -5.00 5.70
N PRO A 598 9.42 -4.95 6.42
CA PRO A 598 10.20 -6.16 6.74
C PRO A 598 9.31 -7.23 7.36
N VAL A 599 9.65 -8.52 7.19
CA VAL A 599 8.92 -9.65 7.81
C VAL A 599 8.65 -9.38 9.30
N ARG A 600 9.67 -8.89 10.03
CA ARG A 600 9.59 -8.47 11.44
C ARG A 600 8.41 -7.55 11.70
N ALA A 601 8.41 -6.35 11.11
CA ALA A 601 7.33 -5.40 11.30
C ALA A 601 6.01 -5.80 10.60
N GLY A 602 6.06 -6.78 9.67
CA GLY A 602 4.87 -7.40 9.10
C GLY A 602 4.15 -8.36 10.04
N ALA A 603 4.88 -9.04 10.92
CA ALA A 603 4.30 -9.92 11.92
C ALA A 603 3.61 -9.13 13.04
N TYR A 604 3.86 -7.82 13.15
CA TYR A 604 3.40 -7.02 14.29
C TYR A 604 1.88 -7.00 14.43
N ASN A 605 1.12 -6.92 13.35
CA ASN A 605 -0.35 -6.86 13.48
C ASN A 605 -0.96 -8.19 13.94
N GLN A 606 -0.41 -9.33 13.47
CA GLN A 606 -0.85 -10.65 13.91
C GLN A 606 -0.34 -11.00 15.31
N LEU A 607 0.87 -10.56 15.67
CA LEU A 607 1.42 -10.69 17.03
C LEU A 607 0.65 -9.83 18.03
N TRP A 608 0.32 -8.60 17.66
CA TRP A 608 -0.53 -7.73 18.46
C TRP A 608 -1.89 -8.39 18.71
N ALA A 609 -2.56 -8.87 17.67
CA ALA A 609 -3.85 -9.57 17.85
C ALA A 609 -3.72 -10.88 18.65
N ALA A 610 -2.65 -11.65 18.42
CA ALA A 610 -2.46 -12.96 19.04
C ALA A 610 -2.08 -12.90 20.52
N ALA A 611 -1.25 -11.92 20.93
CA ALA A 611 -0.69 -11.91 22.29
C ALA A 611 -0.35 -10.51 22.85
N GLY A 612 -0.38 -9.46 22.02
CA GLY A 612 0.01 -8.10 22.43
C GLY A 612 -1.14 -7.24 22.97
N ALA A 613 -2.30 -7.29 22.31
CA ALA A 613 -3.50 -6.58 22.74
C ALA A 613 -4.03 -7.18 24.04
N GLN A 614 -4.56 -6.35 24.93
CA GLN A 614 -5.38 -6.88 26.01
C GLN A 614 -6.72 -7.37 25.45
N LYS A 615 -7.34 -8.36 26.09
CA LYS A 615 -8.60 -8.95 25.60
C LYS A 615 -9.69 -7.90 25.38
N GLN A 616 -9.79 -6.93 26.28
CA GLN A 616 -10.75 -5.82 26.20
C GLN A 616 -10.46 -4.81 25.06
N ASP A 617 -9.25 -4.77 24.53
CA ASP A 617 -8.88 -3.88 23.41
C ASP A 617 -9.25 -4.49 22.06
N LEU A 618 -9.55 -5.80 22.04
CA LEU A 618 -10.02 -6.52 20.87
C LEU A 618 -11.54 -6.49 20.80
N VAL A 619 -12.04 -6.08 19.64
CA VAL A 619 -13.45 -6.24 19.26
C VAL A 619 -13.56 -7.62 18.64
N ASN A 620 -14.26 -8.54 19.31
CA ASN A 620 -14.42 -9.90 18.83
C ASN A 620 -15.14 -9.91 17.46
N GLY A 621 -14.64 -10.68 16.51
CA GLY A 621 -15.12 -10.72 15.12
C GLY A 621 -14.64 -9.59 14.22
N ALA A 622 -13.77 -8.70 14.71
CA ALA A 622 -13.34 -7.53 13.95
C ALA A 622 -12.19 -7.81 12.96
N TYR A 623 -11.96 -6.81 12.12
CA TYR A 623 -10.86 -6.75 11.17
C TYR A 623 -9.93 -5.59 11.48
N TYR A 624 -8.64 -5.90 11.61
CA TYR A 624 -7.60 -4.93 11.93
C TYR A 624 -6.58 -4.79 10.81
N VAL A 625 -6.09 -3.58 10.61
CA VAL A 625 -4.93 -3.30 9.76
C VAL A 625 -3.75 -2.79 10.60
N PRO A 626 -2.52 -2.83 10.09
CA PRO A 626 -1.35 -2.65 10.95
C PRO A 626 -1.24 -1.25 11.56
N VAL A 627 -0.79 -1.13 12.82
CA VAL A 627 -0.91 -2.15 13.88
C VAL A 627 -2.12 -1.81 14.72
N GLY A 628 -2.98 -2.78 15.01
CA GLY A 628 -4.15 -2.63 15.88
C GLY A 628 -5.18 -1.58 15.43
N ASN A 629 -5.15 -1.17 14.16
CA ASN A 629 -6.08 -0.18 13.64
C ASN A 629 -7.40 -0.86 13.25
N LEU A 630 -8.43 -0.66 14.08
CA LEU A 630 -9.76 -1.21 13.88
C LEU A 630 -10.44 -0.63 12.63
N LYS A 631 -10.85 -1.50 11.69
CA LYS A 631 -11.70 -1.11 10.56
C LYS A 631 -13.18 -1.33 10.88
N ALA A 632 -13.71 -0.48 11.75
CA ALA A 632 -15.08 -0.56 12.27
C ALA A 632 -16.20 -0.51 11.20
N HIS A 633 -15.88 -0.14 9.96
CA HIS A 633 -16.84 -0.08 8.84
C HIS A 633 -16.54 -1.10 7.73
N ASN A 634 -15.74 -2.14 8.00
CA ASN A 634 -15.54 -3.20 7.02
C ASN A 634 -16.88 -3.91 6.73
N LYS A 635 -17.25 -4.01 5.45
CA LYS A 635 -18.55 -4.57 5.04
C LYS A 635 -18.72 -6.05 5.40
N TYR A 636 -17.62 -6.81 5.44
CA TYR A 636 -17.65 -8.24 5.72
C TYR A 636 -17.84 -8.52 7.22
N THR A 637 -17.18 -7.75 8.11
CA THR A 637 -17.34 -7.94 9.56
C THR A 637 -18.77 -7.66 10.03
N LYS A 638 -19.52 -6.81 9.32
CA LYS A 638 -20.90 -6.45 9.66
C LYS A 638 -21.96 -7.33 9.00
N SER A 639 -21.61 -8.15 8.02
CA SER A 639 -22.60 -8.95 7.30
C SER A 639 -22.80 -10.28 8.03
N GLU A 640 -23.91 -10.39 8.75
CA GLU A 640 -24.32 -11.64 9.38
C GLU A 640 -24.73 -12.68 8.34
N GLU A 641 -25.60 -12.28 7.40
CA GLU A 641 -26.06 -13.12 6.31
C GLU A 641 -24.91 -13.74 5.51
N GLN A 642 -23.92 -12.95 5.09
CA GLN A 642 -22.78 -13.48 4.31
C GLN A 642 -21.89 -14.39 5.15
N GLY A 643 -21.75 -14.11 6.46
CA GLY A 643 -20.99 -14.95 7.39
C GLY A 643 -21.62 -16.34 7.52
N GLN A 644 -22.93 -16.38 7.78
CA GLN A 644 -23.70 -17.62 7.87
C GLN A 644 -23.66 -18.39 6.55
N ARG A 645 -23.92 -17.72 5.42
CA ARG A 645 -23.90 -18.36 4.09
C ARG A 645 -22.54 -18.97 3.76
N LEU A 646 -21.44 -18.26 4.04
CA LEU A 646 -20.09 -18.79 3.83
C LEU A 646 -19.82 -19.98 4.75
N TRP A 647 -20.21 -19.89 6.03
CA TRP A 647 -20.01 -20.96 7.01
C TRP A 647 -20.74 -22.24 6.59
N ASP A 648 -22.04 -22.13 6.32
CA ASP A 648 -22.90 -23.26 5.98
C ASP A 648 -22.49 -23.89 4.66
N TRP A 649 -22.12 -23.07 3.67
CA TRP A 649 -21.55 -23.54 2.41
C TRP A 649 -20.23 -24.28 2.63
N THR A 650 -19.32 -23.74 3.47
CA THR A 650 -18.02 -24.38 3.71
C THR A 650 -18.20 -25.73 4.43
N GLU A 651 -19.10 -25.81 5.41
CA GLU A 651 -19.43 -27.10 6.06
C GLU A 651 -20.04 -28.09 5.08
N ALA A 652 -20.99 -27.66 4.25
CA ALA A 652 -21.65 -28.53 3.28
C ALA A 652 -20.66 -29.08 2.25
N GLU A 653 -19.75 -28.25 1.75
CA GLU A 653 -18.69 -28.69 0.84
C GLU A 653 -17.77 -29.72 1.49
N LEU A 654 -17.29 -29.44 2.70
CA LEU A 654 -16.37 -30.33 3.41
C LEU A 654 -17.01 -31.69 3.79
N ARG A 655 -18.32 -31.72 4.06
CA ARG A 655 -19.07 -32.98 4.27
C ARG A 655 -19.02 -33.90 3.05
N LYS A 656 -19.03 -33.36 1.83
CA LYS A 656 -18.93 -34.15 0.59
C LYS A 656 -17.64 -34.95 0.50
N PHE A 657 -16.58 -34.46 1.15
CA PHE A 657 -15.27 -35.09 1.21
C PHE A 657 -15.03 -35.85 2.53
N GLY A 658 -16.11 -36.19 3.25
CA GLY A 658 -16.06 -36.96 4.49
C GLY A 658 -15.32 -36.24 5.62
N ALA A 659 -15.18 -34.92 5.57
CA ALA A 659 -14.41 -34.17 6.57
C ALA A 659 -15.09 -34.16 7.96
N PHE A 660 -16.41 -34.23 7.97
CA PHE A 660 -17.25 -34.37 9.15
C PHE A 660 -18.07 -35.66 9.00
N ILE A 661 -18.18 -36.44 10.08
CA ILE A 661 -19.11 -37.57 10.19
C ILE A 661 -20.46 -37.03 10.65
#